data_AF-A0A2H9TFN8-F1
#
_entry.id   AF-A0A2H9TFN8-F1
#
_cell.length_a   1.000
_cell.length_b   1.000
_cell.length_c   1.000
_cell.angle_alpha   90.00
_cell.angle_beta   90.00
_cell.angle_gamma   90.00
#
_symmetry.space_group_name_H-M   'P 1'
#
loop_
_entity.id
_entity.type
_entity.pdbx_description
1 polymer ?
#
loop_
_entity_poly.entity_id
_entity_poly.type
_entity_poly.pdbx_seq_one_letter_code
_entity_poly.pdbx_strand_id
1 'polypeptide(L)'
;MRNIPTSPIRGMVSARSSISASPTRHKSPIQSACLVADIEDLGIGSSFFSEMDLNESHDNSCMDKFTFIRIEQVHSGRSKRGEPEVILGGRIQKNGKETTVTVRGLWVECDYRVGTVISVTPPTFSSDIIIDGTDGCFLVYDPSTLISITTVADAVSCLRKAALSIKMQSAAADNPPTIHLVSGSVAHDVFEQGIQHPTKLDNVTDLIMRSVTTHLTTIFACGEVETSVQSKVVEILKGFRPWCANYLADTPIPGATVVDELKTVVPEISKSICIPQVFSLEESITSHGLGLKGKIDAVVLARFRTAPNEQYSWMVPLELKTGKTTSSTAHRAQTLLYTLLLSDRYDFPVRMGLLYYVASNVLLRLSTRSDELQALIMTRNRLAAACQADAKLPKPIDNAHNCRQCPQLGNCSVMVKLNGEDESLTNETIAAKLESISAVIDDSFYRKWEKLLVLEEEEALCSKKMTANCLRAALIDCQSSDNPGVFHRFSATFSISVDDRLTEITKGDPVLLYLAANLDHEVGIGFVSEATCERLIVSCDRDISFCLNRAMDFDAIQNHHLERITTIGNEFVIKKDELKSGFSLARMNLSRLYGPRFNVLRQLLCNGQPPQMRQPRCESGVPSTDLDEDQLAALQHCLAAEEYALLLGMPGTGKTTTLVALVRTLISQGAKILISSYTHSAVDNLLTKIRATGVSVLRLGNAERVEDSLKDVIINEENYKTIQAMRTAIQGTQVFGTTCLGSNHPILGHIEFDYCIVDEASQITVPAVLGSIMLAKRFILVGDHNQLPPLVRSKSAIALGLNESLFKILAEQHPTAVATLRKQYRMCQDIQLVANKTVYKDQLVCGSEKVKTQCLEISNSAMSALFCEVCGDSPHCWARQLLDPHKKVLFLDTDAMAATEEQVGMSFNNPKEAALAVNISSSLLACGISEESICIITAFRPQVKLILESLPEVEVSTVDRYQGRDKECVILSFVRSNSDLNVLLGHVTFVVDWLAIEGLESAECGLYAGKE
;
A
#
# COMPACT_ATOMS: atom_id res chain seq x y z
N MET A 1 38.29 7.88 50.61
CA MET A 1 39.56 7.33 51.14
C MET A 1 40.48 7.04 49.97
N ARG A 2 41.67 7.67 49.99
CA ARG A 2 42.91 7.44 49.21
C ARG A 2 42.83 7.54 47.68
N ASN A 3 43.18 8.70 47.10
CA ASN A 3 44.53 9.15 46.64
C ASN A 3 44.64 8.96 45.11
N ILE A 4 44.40 9.96 44.22
CA ILE A 4 45.25 11.10 43.77
C ILE A 4 46.65 10.61 43.30
N PRO A 5 47.42 11.16 42.30
CA PRO A 5 47.21 12.35 41.43
C PRO A 5 47.79 12.33 39.96
N THR A 6 47.53 13.46 39.26
CA THR A 6 48.46 14.31 38.45
C THR A 6 48.86 14.01 37.00
N SER A 7 48.56 15.03 36.19
CA SER A 7 49.13 15.53 34.92
C SER A 7 50.65 15.82 34.96
N PRO A 8 51.26 16.63 34.05
CA PRO A 8 51.30 16.72 32.57
C PRO A 8 52.78 16.67 32.07
N ILE A 9 53.11 17.04 30.81
CA ILE A 9 54.36 17.72 30.28
C ILE A 9 54.47 17.44 28.76
N ARG A 10 54.33 18.40 27.83
CA ARG A 10 55.27 19.44 27.30
C ARG A 10 56.55 18.92 26.58
N GLY A 11 56.58 19.07 25.25
CA GLY A 11 57.65 19.82 24.55
C GLY A 11 58.69 19.08 23.68
N MET A 12 59.17 19.84 22.66
CA MET A 12 60.34 19.68 21.75
C MET A 12 60.06 18.96 20.40
N VAL A 13 60.13 19.55 19.20
CA VAL A 13 61.03 20.50 18.47
C VAL A 13 62.31 19.86 17.88
N SER A 14 62.42 19.99 16.54
CA SER A 14 63.60 19.87 15.64
C SER A 14 64.09 18.45 15.29
N ALA A 15 64.70 18.14 14.14
CA ALA A 15 64.85 18.75 12.81
C ALA A 15 65.54 17.73 11.86
N ARG A 16 65.21 17.83 10.56
CA ARG A 16 66.04 17.64 9.33
C ARG A 16 66.95 16.41 9.12
N SER A 17 66.74 15.75 7.97
CA SER A 17 67.72 15.48 6.88
C SER A 17 66.92 15.10 5.60
N SER A 18 66.85 15.88 4.51
CA SER A 18 67.80 16.11 3.39
C SER A 18 68.24 14.78 2.72
N ILE A 19 67.96 14.47 1.45
CA ILE A 19 68.54 15.03 0.20
C ILE A 19 67.86 14.40 -1.06
N SER A 20 67.56 15.26 -2.07
CA SER A 20 67.55 15.16 -3.58
C SER A 20 67.36 13.82 -4.33
N ALA A 21 66.84 13.68 -5.57
CA ALA A 21 66.76 14.53 -6.77
C ALA A 21 65.79 13.84 -7.79
N SER A 22 64.76 14.49 -8.37
CA SER A 22 64.74 15.16 -9.70
C SER A 22 64.21 14.27 -10.88
N PRO A 23 63.78 14.82 -12.05
CA PRO A 23 62.42 14.63 -12.60
C PRO A 23 62.34 14.35 -14.12
N THR A 24 61.14 14.08 -14.67
CA THR A 24 60.76 14.31 -16.10
C THR A 24 59.27 13.95 -16.31
N ARG A 25 58.43 14.53 -17.17
CA ARG A 25 58.31 15.76 -17.98
C ARG A 25 57.00 15.57 -18.81
N HIS A 26 56.15 16.60 -18.89
CA HIS A 26 55.32 17.04 -20.05
C HIS A 26 54.27 16.07 -20.67
N LYS A 27 53.04 16.47 -21.08
CA LYS A 27 52.61 17.65 -21.87
C LYS A 27 51.06 17.75 -21.86
N SER A 28 50.53 18.97 -21.88
CA SER A 28 49.16 19.38 -22.23
C SER A 28 49.03 19.60 -23.77
N PRO A 29 48.02 20.31 -24.32
CA PRO A 29 46.56 20.07 -24.41
C PRO A 29 46.05 20.18 -25.87
N ILE A 30 44.77 19.88 -26.19
CA ILE A 30 44.09 20.43 -27.39
C ILE A 30 42.62 20.78 -27.08
N GLN A 31 42.29 22.05 -27.31
CA GLN A 31 40.95 22.64 -27.40
C GLN A 31 40.38 22.46 -28.82
N SER A 32 39.05 22.37 -28.96
CA SER A 32 38.34 23.03 -30.07
C SER A 32 36.83 23.09 -29.81
N ALA A 33 36.28 24.28 -30.02
CA ALA A 33 34.89 24.71 -29.81
C ALA A 33 34.04 24.61 -31.09
N CYS A 34 32.78 25.09 -30.98
CA CYS A 34 31.78 25.42 -32.03
C CYS A 34 30.86 24.27 -32.49
N LEU A 35 29.56 24.44 -32.80
CA LEU A 35 28.70 25.62 -33.00
C LEU A 35 27.22 25.14 -32.93
N VAL A 36 26.34 25.98 -32.40
CA VAL A 36 24.87 25.87 -32.44
C VAL A 36 24.38 26.36 -33.81
N ALA A 37 23.41 25.68 -34.42
CA ALA A 37 22.59 26.22 -35.51
C ALA A 37 21.19 25.56 -35.52
N ASP A 38 20.18 26.43 -35.61
CA ASP A 38 18.73 26.19 -35.55
C ASP A 38 18.16 25.38 -36.71
N ILE A 39 17.17 24.51 -36.42
CA ILE A 39 16.00 24.24 -37.28
C ILE A 39 14.79 23.95 -36.37
N GLU A 40 13.82 24.85 -36.36
CA GLU A 40 12.45 24.59 -35.91
C GLU A 40 11.64 23.86 -37.01
N ASP A 41 10.68 23.06 -36.53
CA ASP A 41 9.33 22.79 -37.03
C ASP A 41 8.89 21.35 -37.37
N LEU A 42 7.85 20.96 -36.61
CA LEU A 42 6.78 19.96 -36.80
C LEU A 42 7.05 18.49 -36.43
N GLY A 43 6.55 18.11 -35.25
CA GLY A 43 5.62 16.97 -35.15
C GLY A 43 6.01 15.83 -34.20
N ILE A 44 5.51 15.89 -32.96
CA ILE A 44 5.18 14.78 -32.05
C ILE A 44 6.19 13.61 -32.05
N GLY A 45 7.15 13.64 -31.11
CA GLY A 45 8.04 12.49 -30.88
C GLY A 45 9.02 12.65 -29.72
N SER A 46 8.91 11.73 -28.75
CA SER A 46 9.98 11.20 -27.90
C SER A 46 10.97 12.17 -27.23
N SER A 47 10.66 12.63 -26.02
CA SER A 47 11.68 13.11 -25.06
C SER A 47 11.14 13.04 -23.63
N PHE A 48 11.52 12.00 -22.86
CA PHE A 48 11.25 11.96 -21.40
C PHE A 48 12.17 10.99 -20.62
N PHE A 49 13.38 10.73 -21.13
CA PHE A 49 14.39 9.89 -20.45
C PHE A 49 15.78 10.54 -20.34
N SER A 50 15.92 11.81 -20.68
CA SER A 50 17.09 12.61 -20.29
C SER A 50 16.67 13.48 -19.11
N GLU A 51 17.53 13.57 -18.08
CA GLU A 51 17.32 14.29 -16.80
C GLU A 51 16.70 13.46 -15.68
N MET A 52 17.37 12.36 -15.32
CA MET A 52 17.69 12.14 -13.90
C MET A 52 19.16 12.52 -13.73
N ASP A 53 19.42 13.60 -13.01
CA ASP A 53 20.77 14.03 -12.63
C ASP A 53 21.49 12.90 -11.88
N LEU A 54 22.45 12.27 -12.56
CA LEU A 54 23.44 11.34 -12.03
C LEU A 54 24.85 11.97 -12.04
N ASN A 55 24.92 13.28 -11.81
CA ASN A 55 26.18 14.01 -11.76
C ASN A 55 26.48 14.52 -10.35
N GLU A 56 26.89 13.61 -9.46
CA GLU A 56 27.90 13.96 -8.46
C GLU A 56 28.94 12.82 -8.38
N SER A 57 30.18 13.23 -8.64
CA SER A 57 31.35 12.40 -8.75
C SER A 57 31.82 11.91 -7.39
N HIS A 58 31.53 10.65 -7.06
CA HIS A 58 32.34 9.82 -6.18
C HIS A 58 32.38 8.40 -6.75
N ASP A 59 33.57 7.77 -6.73
CA ASP A 59 33.92 6.47 -7.32
C ASP A 59 32.78 5.42 -7.29
N ASN A 60 32.02 5.31 -8.39
CA ASN A 60 31.02 4.25 -8.59
C ASN A 60 31.63 3.13 -9.44
N SER A 61 32.35 2.21 -8.78
CA SER A 61 32.82 0.96 -9.38
C SER A 61 31.75 -0.15 -9.36
N CYS A 62 30.46 0.18 -9.42
CA CYS A 62 29.41 -0.83 -9.63
C CYS A 62 29.35 -1.16 -11.13
N MET A 63 30.03 -2.23 -11.55
CA MET A 63 29.86 -2.78 -12.90
C MET A 63 28.40 -3.21 -13.10
N ASP A 64 27.77 -2.80 -14.20
CA ASP A 64 26.36 -3.12 -14.50
C ASP A 64 26.13 -4.64 -14.49
N LYS A 65 25.46 -5.23 -13.49
CA LYS A 65 25.18 -6.69 -13.44
C LYS A 65 24.18 -7.19 -14.49
N PHE A 66 23.42 -6.26 -15.05
CA PHE A 66 22.31 -6.52 -15.98
C PHE A 66 22.37 -5.55 -17.15
N THR A 67 22.02 -6.03 -18.34
CA THR A 67 21.80 -5.18 -19.51
C THR A 67 20.29 -5.06 -19.77
N PHE A 68 19.74 -3.86 -19.58
CA PHE A 68 18.33 -3.57 -19.85
C PHE A 68 18.13 -3.13 -21.30
N ILE A 69 17.23 -3.81 -22.01
CA ILE A 69 16.98 -3.61 -23.44
C ILE A 69 15.49 -3.38 -23.64
N ARG A 70 15.12 -2.29 -24.28
CA ARG A 70 13.73 -2.05 -24.70
C ARG A 70 13.49 -2.70 -26.05
N ILE A 71 12.50 -3.60 -26.14
CA ILE A 71 12.13 -4.28 -27.39
C ILE A 71 11.45 -3.29 -28.32
N GLU A 72 11.96 -3.16 -29.54
CA GLU A 72 11.37 -2.34 -30.61
C GLU A 72 10.82 -3.23 -31.75
N GLN A 73 11.38 -4.43 -31.93
CA GLN A 73 10.97 -5.38 -32.96
C GLN A 73 11.03 -6.81 -32.43
N VAL A 74 10.08 -7.65 -32.85
CA VAL A 74 10.04 -9.08 -32.55
C VAL A 74 9.85 -9.84 -33.86
N HIS A 75 10.77 -10.76 -34.17
CA HIS A 75 10.70 -11.62 -35.34
C HIS A 75 10.81 -13.08 -34.96
N SER A 76 9.77 -13.86 -35.21
CA SER A 76 9.80 -15.32 -35.03
C SER A 76 10.26 -16.00 -36.32
N GLY A 77 11.26 -16.87 -36.20
CA GLY A 77 11.88 -17.54 -37.33
C GLY A 77 12.36 -18.95 -36.99
N ARG A 78 13.21 -19.47 -37.86
CA ARG A 78 13.95 -20.72 -37.62
C ARG A 78 15.42 -20.48 -37.90
N SER A 79 16.26 -21.04 -37.03
CA SER A 79 17.70 -21.00 -37.18
C SER A 79 18.16 -21.72 -38.46
N LYS A 80 19.43 -21.54 -38.84
CA LYS A 80 20.05 -22.29 -39.95
C LYS A 80 19.96 -23.81 -39.80
N ARG A 81 19.72 -24.31 -38.58
CA ARG A 81 19.55 -25.74 -38.26
C ARG A 81 18.07 -26.17 -38.19
N GLY A 82 17.13 -25.27 -38.46
CA GLY A 82 15.68 -25.54 -38.48
C GLY A 82 14.99 -25.45 -37.10
N GLU A 83 15.72 -25.06 -36.06
CA GLU A 83 15.20 -24.89 -34.70
C GLU A 83 14.42 -23.57 -34.56
N PRO A 84 13.35 -23.51 -33.75
CA PRO A 84 12.64 -22.27 -33.48
C PRO A 84 13.59 -21.21 -32.89
N GLU A 85 13.52 -19.98 -33.40
CA GLU A 85 14.24 -18.84 -32.83
C GLU A 85 13.37 -17.59 -32.85
N VAL A 86 13.59 -16.69 -31.90
CA VAL A 86 12.98 -15.35 -31.88
C VAL A 86 14.11 -14.32 -31.83
N ILE A 87 13.99 -13.29 -32.66
CA ILE A 87 14.95 -12.19 -32.75
C ILE A 87 14.27 -10.95 -32.20
N LEU A 88 14.86 -10.38 -31.15
CA LEU A 88 14.40 -9.17 -30.48
C LEU A 88 15.34 -8.02 -30.86
N GLY A 89 14.87 -7.11 -31.70
CA GLY A 89 15.58 -5.87 -32.00
C GLY A 89 15.22 -4.80 -30.98
N GLY A 90 16.19 -4.06 -30.45
CA GLY A 90 15.93 -3.05 -29.43
C GLY A 90 17.11 -2.14 -29.12
N ARG A 91 16.95 -1.32 -28.08
CA ARG A 91 17.99 -0.38 -27.60
C ARG A 91 18.33 -0.63 -26.15
N ILE A 92 19.63 -0.61 -25.84
CA ILE A 92 20.13 -0.65 -24.47
C ILE A 92 19.76 0.65 -23.77
N GLN A 93 19.07 0.58 -22.64
CA GLN A 93 18.57 1.79 -21.95
C GLN A 93 19.68 2.72 -21.47
N LYS A 94 20.82 2.17 -21.04
CA LYS A 94 21.93 2.95 -20.46
C LYS A 94 22.61 3.89 -21.46
N ASN A 95 22.75 3.48 -22.71
CA ASN A 95 23.54 4.21 -23.72
C ASN A 95 22.81 4.42 -25.06
N GLY A 96 21.57 3.96 -25.19
CA GLY A 96 20.75 4.06 -26.40
C GLY A 96 21.24 3.23 -27.59
N LYS A 97 22.28 2.41 -27.43
CA LYS A 97 22.89 1.62 -28.51
C LYS A 97 21.91 0.54 -28.99
N GLU A 98 21.74 0.46 -30.31
CA GLU A 98 20.97 -0.62 -30.94
C GLU A 98 21.64 -1.98 -30.71
N THR A 99 20.82 -2.97 -30.39
CA THR A 99 21.23 -4.34 -30.10
C THR A 99 20.19 -5.33 -30.59
N THR A 100 20.63 -6.52 -30.94
CA THR A 100 19.81 -7.63 -31.36
C THR A 100 20.01 -8.79 -30.39
N VAL A 101 18.91 -9.29 -29.82
CA VAL A 101 18.92 -10.48 -28.95
C VAL A 101 18.27 -11.64 -29.70
N THR A 102 19.07 -12.65 -30.04
CA THR A 102 18.59 -13.90 -30.63
C THR A 102 18.32 -14.92 -29.53
N VAL A 103 17.05 -15.27 -29.32
CA VAL A 103 16.64 -16.23 -28.30
C VAL A 103 16.28 -17.58 -28.93
N ARG A 104 16.71 -18.67 -28.29
CA ARG A 104 16.55 -20.05 -28.74
C ARG A 104 16.17 -20.97 -27.57
N GLY A 105 15.80 -22.21 -27.88
CA GLY A 105 15.46 -23.21 -26.86
C GLY A 105 14.22 -22.80 -26.05
N LEU A 106 14.27 -23.02 -24.73
CA LEU A 106 13.15 -22.73 -23.81
C LEU A 106 12.72 -21.25 -23.78
N TRP A 107 13.60 -20.33 -24.21
CA TRP A 107 13.35 -18.89 -24.21
C TRP A 107 12.33 -18.46 -25.27
N VAL A 108 12.15 -19.26 -26.32
CA VAL A 108 11.18 -18.98 -27.40
C VAL A 108 9.72 -19.09 -26.92
N GLU A 109 9.46 -19.74 -25.79
CA GLU A 109 8.11 -19.95 -25.28
C GLU A 109 7.49 -18.71 -24.60
N CYS A 110 8.25 -17.62 -24.44
CA CYS A 110 7.74 -16.38 -23.88
C CYS A 110 7.04 -15.52 -24.94
N ASP A 111 5.88 -14.95 -24.60
CA ASP A 111 5.13 -14.02 -25.47
C ASP A 111 5.74 -12.61 -25.41
N TYR A 112 6.80 -12.38 -26.19
CA TYR A 112 7.52 -11.09 -26.22
C TYR A 112 6.71 -10.02 -26.94
N ARG A 113 6.55 -8.85 -26.29
CA ARG A 113 5.85 -7.69 -26.85
C ARG A 113 6.77 -6.51 -27.10
N VAL A 114 6.51 -5.80 -28.19
CA VAL A 114 7.15 -4.52 -28.51
C VAL A 114 6.82 -3.49 -27.42
N GLY A 115 7.82 -2.68 -27.05
CA GLY A 115 7.72 -1.67 -25.99
C GLY A 115 8.15 -2.18 -24.60
N THR A 116 8.13 -3.49 -24.37
CA THR A 116 8.54 -4.10 -23.09
C THR A 116 10.06 -4.08 -22.92
N VAL A 117 10.51 -3.95 -21.67
CA VAL A 117 11.94 -4.04 -21.30
C VAL A 117 12.29 -5.48 -20.94
N ILE A 118 13.46 -5.94 -21.37
CA ILE A 118 14.08 -7.19 -20.92
C ILE A 118 15.39 -6.88 -20.19
N SER A 119 15.75 -7.75 -19.26
CA SER A 119 17.05 -7.75 -18.59
C SER A 119 17.82 -9.01 -18.99
N VAL A 120 19.09 -8.85 -19.32
CA VAL A 120 20.00 -9.96 -19.68
C VAL A 120 21.17 -9.97 -18.69
N THR A 121 21.52 -11.17 -18.21
CA THR A 121 22.70 -11.40 -17.36
C THR A 121 23.46 -12.66 -17.81
N PRO A 122 24.81 -12.69 -17.79
CA PRO A 122 25.72 -11.61 -17.43
C PRO A 122 25.61 -10.39 -18.36
N PRO A 123 26.07 -9.20 -17.94
CA PRO A 123 26.00 -8.01 -18.77
C PRO A 123 26.82 -8.17 -20.05
N THR A 124 26.25 -7.75 -21.17
CA THR A 124 26.93 -7.82 -22.48
C THR A 124 26.85 -6.47 -23.19
N PHE A 125 27.98 -6.04 -23.78
CA PHE A 125 28.06 -4.81 -24.56
C PHE A 125 28.10 -5.07 -26.07
N SER A 126 27.90 -6.34 -26.48
CA SER A 126 27.86 -6.74 -27.88
C SER A 126 26.59 -6.22 -28.56
N SER A 127 26.69 -5.93 -29.86
CA SER A 127 25.52 -5.60 -30.69
C SER A 127 24.63 -6.82 -30.90
N ASP A 128 25.20 -8.02 -30.87
CA ASP A 128 24.47 -9.29 -31.02
C ASP A 128 24.63 -10.13 -29.76
N ILE A 129 23.49 -10.44 -29.13
CA ILE A 129 23.39 -11.25 -27.92
C ILE A 129 22.66 -12.55 -28.30
N ILE A 130 23.23 -13.71 -27.96
CA ILE A 130 22.59 -15.01 -28.21
C ILE A 130 22.25 -15.64 -26.88
N ILE A 131 21.00 -16.04 -26.71
CA ILE A 131 20.50 -16.71 -25.51
C ILE A 131 19.86 -18.02 -25.93
N ASP A 132 20.62 -19.10 -25.83
CA ASP A 132 20.23 -20.46 -26.24
C ASP A 132 20.18 -21.46 -25.08
N GLY A 133 20.51 -21.02 -23.86
CA GLY A 133 20.47 -21.81 -22.64
C GLY A 133 21.77 -22.54 -22.30
N THR A 134 22.85 -22.42 -23.09
CA THR A 134 24.12 -23.12 -22.80
C THR A 134 25.08 -22.34 -21.90
N ASP A 135 25.00 -21.00 -21.90
CA ASP A 135 26.05 -20.14 -21.36
C ASP A 135 25.74 -19.58 -19.95
N GLY A 136 24.77 -20.16 -19.24
CA GLY A 136 24.34 -19.65 -17.93
C GLY A 136 23.69 -18.26 -17.99
N CYS A 137 23.36 -17.78 -19.19
CA CYS A 137 22.71 -16.50 -19.40
C CYS A 137 21.22 -16.60 -19.02
N PHE A 138 20.70 -15.58 -18.33
CA PHE A 138 19.28 -15.44 -18.07
C PHE A 138 18.71 -14.28 -18.88
N LEU A 139 17.55 -14.51 -19.49
CA LEU A 139 16.70 -13.45 -20.03
C LEU A 139 15.50 -13.28 -19.09
N VAL A 140 15.30 -12.07 -18.59
CA VAL A 140 14.18 -11.72 -17.71
C VAL A 140 13.26 -10.77 -18.47
N TYR A 141 12.03 -11.21 -18.71
CA TYR A 141 11.01 -10.45 -19.47
C TYR A 141 10.21 -9.53 -18.55
N ASP A 142 10.18 -8.23 -18.81
CA ASP A 142 9.55 -7.24 -17.92
C ASP A 142 10.07 -7.33 -16.46
N PRO A 143 11.35 -6.98 -16.22
CA PRO A 143 11.94 -6.96 -14.87
C PRO A 143 11.23 -6.01 -13.89
N SER A 144 10.44 -5.05 -14.39
CA SER A 144 9.69 -4.11 -13.55
C SER A 144 8.56 -4.78 -12.76
N THR A 145 8.01 -5.88 -13.29
CA THR A 145 7.03 -6.72 -12.61
C THR A 145 7.72 -7.60 -11.57
N LEU A 146 7.85 -7.09 -10.35
CA LEU A 146 8.41 -7.85 -9.21
C LEU A 146 7.45 -8.96 -8.76
N ILE A 147 7.85 -10.22 -9.00
CA ILE A 147 7.08 -11.42 -8.64
C ILE A 147 7.72 -12.09 -7.42
N SER A 148 6.92 -12.54 -6.45
CA SER A 148 7.47 -13.25 -5.30
C SER A 148 7.98 -14.64 -5.69
N ILE A 149 9.09 -15.07 -5.09
CA ILE A 149 9.64 -16.41 -5.28
C ILE A 149 8.61 -17.50 -4.97
N THR A 150 7.85 -17.32 -3.89
CA THR A 150 6.76 -18.23 -3.51
C THR A 150 5.74 -18.39 -4.63
N THR A 151 5.40 -17.30 -5.33
CA THR A 151 4.47 -17.33 -6.47
C THR A 151 5.08 -18.04 -7.68
N VAL A 152 6.37 -17.84 -7.97
CA VAL A 152 7.07 -18.57 -9.05
C VAL A 152 7.14 -20.06 -8.75
N ALA A 153 7.47 -20.42 -7.51
CA ALA A 153 7.51 -21.80 -7.05
C ALA A 153 6.11 -22.46 -7.14
N ASP A 154 5.06 -21.74 -6.75
CA ASP A 154 3.67 -22.19 -6.89
C ASP A 154 3.24 -22.40 -8.35
N ALA A 155 3.74 -21.56 -9.26
CA ALA A 155 3.44 -21.62 -10.68
C ALA A 155 3.93 -22.90 -11.37
N VAL A 156 4.94 -23.57 -10.80
CA VAL A 156 5.40 -24.90 -11.26
C VAL A 156 4.25 -25.91 -11.23
N SER A 157 3.36 -25.81 -10.23
CA SER A 157 2.18 -26.69 -10.13
C SER A 157 1.00 -26.22 -10.99
N CYS A 158 0.81 -24.92 -11.11
CA CYS A 158 -0.28 -24.30 -11.85
C CYS A 158 0.00 -22.83 -12.14
N LEU A 159 0.37 -22.52 -13.38
CA LEU A 159 0.63 -21.14 -13.82
C LEU A 159 -0.61 -20.25 -13.68
N ARG A 160 -1.81 -20.78 -13.95
CA ARG A 160 -3.09 -20.05 -13.81
C ARG A 160 -3.36 -19.65 -12.36
N LYS A 161 -3.12 -20.57 -11.39
CA LYS A 161 -3.27 -20.28 -9.95
C LYS A 161 -2.40 -19.10 -9.54
N ALA A 162 -1.12 -19.15 -9.92
CA ALA A 162 -0.16 -18.10 -9.58
C ALA A 162 -0.49 -16.75 -10.24
N ALA A 163 -0.88 -16.75 -11.52
CA ALA A 163 -1.31 -15.53 -12.22
C ALA A 163 -2.57 -14.91 -11.57
N LEU A 164 -3.56 -15.74 -11.21
CA LEU A 164 -4.76 -15.28 -10.49
C LEU A 164 -4.42 -14.70 -9.13
N SER A 165 -3.53 -15.33 -8.35
CA SER A 165 -3.10 -14.81 -7.05
C SER A 165 -2.38 -13.47 -7.13
N ILE A 166 -1.75 -13.14 -8.26
CA ILE A 166 -1.16 -11.81 -8.49
C ILE A 166 -2.26 -10.79 -8.86
N LYS A 167 -3.17 -11.15 -9.78
CA LYS A 167 -4.22 -10.24 -10.26
C LYS A 167 -5.32 -10.00 -9.21
N MET A 168 -5.59 -10.97 -8.35
CA MET A 168 -6.76 -11.01 -7.49
C MET A 168 -6.42 -11.63 -6.12
N GLN A 169 -6.82 -10.97 -5.04
CA GLN A 169 -6.73 -11.57 -3.71
C GLN A 169 -7.71 -12.76 -3.58
N SER A 170 -7.41 -13.68 -2.67
CA SER A 170 -8.39 -14.68 -2.23
C SER A 170 -9.30 -14.07 -1.17
N ALA A 171 -10.60 -14.27 -1.28
CA ALA A 171 -11.56 -13.83 -0.28
C ALA A 171 -11.43 -14.72 0.97
N ALA A 172 -11.03 -14.14 2.12
CA ALA A 172 -10.83 -14.87 3.37
C ALA A 172 -12.12 -15.56 3.84
N ALA A 173 -13.28 -14.95 3.56
CA ALA A 173 -14.59 -15.51 3.86
C ALA A 173 -14.93 -16.76 3.02
N ASP A 174 -14.38 -16.88 1.81
CA ASP A 174 -14.67 -18.01 0.92
C ASP A 174 -13.59 -19.11 1.00
N ASN A 175 -12.42 -18.78 1.55
CA ASN A 175 -11.31 -19.69 1.74
C ASN A 175 -10.52 -19.35 3.03
N PRO A 176 -11.04 -19.75 4.21
CA PRO A 176 -10.38 -19.48 5.48
C PRO A 176 -9.02 -20.20 5.58
N PRO A 177 -8.08 -19.68 6.40
CA PRO A 177 -6.81 -20.34 6.63
C PRO A 177 -7.02 -21.74 7.21
N THR A 178 -6.20 -22.70 6.80
CA THR A 178 -6.27 -24.08 7.33
C THR A 178 -5.43 -24.24 8.59
N ILE A 179 -5.76 -25.23 9.43
CA ILE A 179 -5.00 -25.51 10.66
C ILE A 179 -3.52 -25.78 10.35
N HIS A 180 -3.22 -26.37 9.20
CA HIS A 180 -1.86 -26.63 8.75
C HIS A 180 -1.08 -25.35 8.45
N LEU A 181 -1.72 -24.36 7.82
CA LEU A 181 -1.11 -23.07 7.55
C LEU A 181 -0.83 -22.33 8.86
N VAL A 182 -1.82 -22.27 9.76
CA VAL A 182 -1.69 -21.58 11.05
C VAL A 182 -0.66 -22.23 11.96
N SER A 183 -0.71 -23.57 12.09
CA SER A 183 0.31 -24.32 12.85
C SER A 183 1.69 -24.17 12.23
N GLY A 184 1.76 -24.01 10.91
CA GLY A 184 2.99 -23.73 10.18
C GLY A 184 3.58 -22.38 10.59
N SER A 185 2.80 -21.31 10.54
CA SER A 185 3.22 -19.96 10.96
C SER A 185 3.71 -19.93 12.41
N VAL A 186 2.95 -20.53 13.34
CA VAL A 186 3.36 -20.63 14.75
C VAL A 186 4.66 -21.43 14.91
N ALA A 187 4.85 -22.49 14.12
CA ALA A 187 6.10 -23.26 14.15
C ALA A 187 7.29 -22.47 13.60
N HIS A 188 7.10 -21.63 12.56
CA HIS A 188 8.15 -20.72 12.06
C HIS A 188 8.55 -19.69 13.13
N ASP A 189 7.58 -19.05 13.78
CA ASP A 189 7.81 -18.11 14.90
C ASP A 189 8.67 -18.71 16.02
N VAL A 190 8.38 -19.97 16.40
CA VAL A 190 9.11 -20.69 17.44
C VAL A 190 10.50 -21.09 16.93
N PHE A 191 10.62 -21.43 15.64
CA PHE A 191 11.90 -21.73 15.01
C PHE A 191 12.83 -20.53 15.02
N GLU A 192 12.36 -19.35 14.58
CA GLU A 192 13.12 -18.10 14.56
C GLU A 192 13.68 -17.76 15.95
N GLN A 193 12.82 -17.82 16.97
CA GLN A 193 13.26 -17.56 18.35
C GLN A 193 14.24 -18.61 18.87
N GLY A 194 14.06 -19.88 18.47
CA GLY A 194 14.92 -20.99 18.86
C GLY A 194 16.29 -20.97 18.21
N ILE A 195 16.38 -20.61 16.92
CA ILE A 195 17.66 -20.56 16.20
C ILE A 195 18.50 -19.34 16.63
N GLN A 196 17.84 -18.22 16.96
CA GLN A 196 18.52 -17.02 17.45
C GLN A 196 18.96 -17.16 18.92
N HIS A 197 18.13 -17.81 19.75
CA HIS A 197 18.38 -17.99 21.18
C HIS A 197 18.10 -19.44 21.62
N PRO A 198 19.02 -20.39 21.38
CA PRO A 198 18.81 -21.81 21.65
C PRO A 198 18.43 -22.13 23.11
N THR A 199 18.85 -21.30 24.07
CA THR A 199 18.46 -21.44 25.49
C THR A 199 16.97 -21.27 25.73
N LYS A 200 16.24 -20.53 24.87
CA LYS A 200 14.76 -20.42 24.96
C LYS A 200 14.06 -21.77 24.73
N LEU A 201 14.71 -22.72 24.05
CA LEU A 201 14.14 -24.04 23.78
C LEU A 201 14.13 -24.96 25.01
N ASP A 202 14.82 -24.60 26.10
CA ASP A 202 14.72 -25.33 27.37
C ASP A 202 13.29 -25.31 27.93
N ASN A 203 12.51 -24.29 27.57
CA ASN A 203 11.09 -24.19 27.87
C ASN A 203 10.26 -23.95 26.59
N VAL A 204 10.39 -24.89 25.64
CA VAL A 204 9.69 -24.82 24.34
C VAL A 204 8.17 -24.73 24.47
N THR A 205 7.59 -25.31 25.51
CA THR A 205 6.14 -25.23 25.76
C THR A 205 5.70 -23.78 25.97
N ASP A 206 6.38 -23.03 26.84
CA ASP A 206 6.07 -21.62 27.07
C ASP A 206 6.27 -20.77 25.80
N LEU A 207 7.28 -21.10 25.00
CA LEU A 207 7.54 -20.43 23.72
C LEU A 207 6.40 -20.66 22.72
N ILE A 208 5.91 -21.90 22.61
CA ILE A 208 4.75 -22.25 21.79
C ILE A 208 3.50 -21.51 22.29
N MET A 209 3.26 -21.50 23.60
CA MET A 209 2.11 -20.81 24.18
C MET A 209 2.09 -19.32 23.82
N ARG A 210 3.25 -18.65 23.93
CA ARG A 210 3.39 -17.23 23.55
C ARG A 210 3.14 -17.00 22.07
N SER A 211 3.72 -17.81 21.18
CA SER A 211 3.49 -17.68 19.73
C SER A 211 2.04 -18.00 19.33
N VAL A 212 1.37 -18.93 20.02
CA VAL A 212 -0.06 -19.17 19.80
C VAL A 212 -0.90 -17.94 20.17
N THR A 213 -0.54 -17.22 21.24
CA THR A 213 -1.25 -15.99 21.63
C THR A 213 -1.07 -14.82 20.65
N THR A 214 -0.03 -14.83 19.80
CA THR A 214 0.17 -13.82 18.74
C THR A 214 -0.56 -14.16 17.43
N HIS A 215 -1.20 -15.33 17.34
CA HIS A 215 -1.87 -15.83 16.13
C HIS A 215 -3.39 -16.03 16.30
N LEU A 216 -3.97 -15.51 17.38
CA LEU A 216 -5.34 -15.87 17.77
C LEU A 216 -6.39 -15.51 16.71
N THR A 217 -6.26 -14.37 16.02
CA THR A 217 -7.17 -13.94 14.94
C THR A 217 -7.21 -14.95 13.80
N THR A 218 -6.04 -15.47 13.43
CA THR A 218 -5.91 -16.47 12.35
C THR A 218 -6.39 -17.85 12.81
N ILE A 219 -6.14 -18.22 14.07
CA ILE A 219 -6.67 -19.45 14.68
C ILE A 219 -8.20 -19.41 14.70
N PHE A 220 -8.78 -18.27 15.10
CA PHE A 220 -10.22 -18.05 15.08
C PHE A 220 -10.78 -18.19 13.66
N ALA A 221 -10.12 -17.57 12.68
CA ALA A 221 -10.54 -17.63 11.28
C ALA A 221 -10.48 -19.05 10.69
N CYS A 222 -9.60 -19.90 11.20
CA CYS A 222 -9.55 -21.33 10.86
C CYS A 222 -10.69 -22.15 11.50
N GLY A 223 -11.41 -21.60 12.47
CA GLY A 223 -12.44 -22.32 13.23
C GLY A 223 -11.88 -23.28 14.28
N GLU A 224 -10.60 -23.14 14.64
CA GLU A 224 -9.89 -24.01 15.58
C GLU A 224 -9.77 -23.37 16.97
N VAL A 225 -9.25 -24.14 17.93
CA VAL A 225 -8.91 -23.70 19.30
C VAL A 225 -7.41 -23.75 19.54
N GLU A 226 -6.93 -23.00 20.53
CA GLU A 226 -5.51 -22.87 20.87
C GLU A 226 -4.86 -24.23 21.14
N THR A 227 -5.55 -25.11 21.88
CA THR A 227 -5.04 -26.44 22.25
C THR A 227 -4.84 -27.38 21.05
N SER A 228 -5.68 -27.24 20.02
CA SER A 228 -5.57 -27.99 18.75
C SER A 228 -4.29 -27.60 18.02
N VAL A 229 -4.06 -26.29 17.87
CA VAL A 229 -2.87 -25.72 17.24
C VAL A 229 -1.61 -26.04 18.05
N GLN A 230 -1.64 -25.88 19.37
CA GLN A 230 -0.53 -26.24 20.27
C GLN A 230 -0.10 -27.70 20.08
N SER A 231 -1.07 -28.63 20.11
CA SER A 231 -0.81 -30.05 19.95
C SER A 231 -0.14 -30.34 18.59
N LYS A 232 -0.57 -29.65 17.54
CA LYS A 232 0.01 -29.80 16.20
C LYS A 232 1.41 -29.21 16.09
N VAL A 233 1.66 -28.05 16.70
CA VAL A 233 2.97 -27.40 16.73
C VAL A 233 3.98 -28.25 17.52
N VAL A 234 3.56 -28.85 18.64
CA VAL A 234 4.39 -29.81 19.40
C VAL A 234 4.77 -31.02 18.54
N GLU A 235 3.84 -31.54 17.73
CA GLU A 235 4.14 -32.62 16.79
C GLU A 235 5.19 -32.19 15.75
N ILE A 236 5.04 -30.99 15.18
CA ILE A 236 5.96 -30.43 14.17
C ILE A 236 7.36 -30.22 14.76
N LEU A 237 7.46 -29.70 15.99
CA LEU A 237 8.72 -29.28 16.62
C LEU A 237 9.41 -30.37 17.45
N LYS A 238 8.88 -31.60 17.49
CA LYS A 238 9.39 -32.70 18.35
C LYS A 238 10.90 -32.95 18.20
N GLY A 239 11.45 -32.77 17.00
CA GLY A 239 12.88 -32.97 16.70
C GLY A 239 13.75 -31.70 16.77
N PHE A 240 13.15 -30.53 17.01
CA PHE A 240 13.81 -29.25 16.77
C PHE A 240 14.88 -28.88 17.80
N ARG A 241 14.65 -29.15 19.10
CA ARG A 241 15.66 -28.87 20.13
C ARG A 241 16.95 -29.72 19.95
N PRO A 242 16.87 -31.05 19.74
CA PRO A 242 18.04 -31.84 19.38
C PRO A 242 18.70 -31.37 18.08
N TRP A 243 17.90 -30.91 17.11
CA TRP A 243 18.44 -30.32 15.88
C TRP A 243 19.26 -29.06 16.17
N CYS A 244 18.77 -28.10 16.96
CA CYS A 244 19.55 -26.92 17.34
C CYS A 244 20.85 -27.29 18.04
N ALA A 245 20.82 -28.20 19.01
CA ALA A 245 22.01 -28.64 19.73
C ALA A 245 23.07 -29.29 18.82
N ASN A 246 22.64 -29.95 17.75
CA ASN A 246 23.53 -30.65 16.84
C ASN A 246 24.05 -29.77 15.69
N TYR A 247 23.18 -28.91 15.14
CA TYR A 247 23.48 -28.12 13.96
C TYR A 247 24.04 -26.74 14.32
N LEU A 248 23.62 -26.09 15.41
CA LEU A 248 24.14 -24.78 15.84
C LEU A 248 25.44 -24.95 16.64
N ALA A 249 26.51 -25.30 15.95
CA ALA A 249 27.82 -25.57 16.53
C ALA A 249 28.93 -24.93 15.70
N ASP A 250 30.05 -24.63 16.34
CA ASP A 250 31.23 -24.07 15.66
C ASP A 250 31.88 -25.08 14.71
N THR A 251 31.76 -26.38 14.98
CA THR A 251 32.38 -27.43 14.13
C THR A 251 31.40 -28.56 13.82
N PRO A 252 31.49 -29.18 12.61
CA PRO A 252 30.60 -30.27 12.25
C PRO A 252 30.74 -31.46 13.20
N ILE A 253 29.64 -31.92 13.77
CA ILE A 253 29.59 -33.10 14.63
C ILE A 253 29.02 -34.32 13.89
N PRO A 254 29.34 -35.57 14.30
CA PRO A 254 28.85 -36.77 13.61
C PRO A 254 27.32 -36.91 13.56
N GLY A 255 26.59 -36.32 14.51
CA GLY A 255 25.12 -36.39 14.59
C GLY A 255 24.36 -35.38 13.72
N ALA A 256 25.07 -34.45 13.07
CA ALA A 256 24.50 -33.45 12.18
C ALA A 256 24.84 -33.80 10.73
N THR A 257 23.86 -34.28 9.97
CA THR A 257 24.05 -34.78 8.62
C THR A 257 23.06 -34.18 7.64
N VAL A 258 23.55 -33.80 6.46
CA VAL A 258 22.70 -33.33 5.36
C VAL A 258 22.48 -34.43 4.33
N VAL A 259 21.29 -34.43 3.72
CA VAL A 259 20.94 -35.34 2.62
C VAL A 259 21.05 -34.60 1.29
N ASP A 260 21.77 -35.19 0.36
CA ASP A 260 21.86 -34.72 -1.03
C ASP A 260 20.72 -35.32 -1.85
N GLU A 261 19.90 -34.45 -2.45
CA GLU A 261 18.81 -34.90 -3.34
C GLU A 261 19.34 -35.31 -4.73
N LEU A 262 20.38 -34.61 -5.20
CA LEU A 262 21.10 -34.90 -6.44
C LEU A 262 22.59 -35.03 -6.14
N LYS A 263 23.35 -35.65 -7.05
CA LYS A 263 24.82 -35.64 -6.97
C LYS A 263 25.29 -34.19 -6.86
N THR A 264 26.06 -33.89 -5.82
CA THR A 264 26.62 -32.56 -5.59
C THR A 264 27.51 -32.15 -6.77
N VAL A 265 27.52 -30.85 -7.07
CA VAL A 265 28.46 -30.28 -8.05
C VAL A 265 29.91 -30.46 -7.59
N VAL A 266 30.12 -30.62 -6.28
CA VAL A 266 31.42 -30.89 -5.64
C VAL A 266 31.37 -32.28 -5.01
N PRO A 267 31.94 -33.32 -5.65
CA PRO A 267 31.85 -34.72 -5.20
C PRO A 267 32.51 -35.04 -3.85
N GLU A 268 33.30 -34.12 -3.28
CA GLU A 268 34.16 -34.35 -2.11
C GLU A 268 33.61 -33.74 -0.80
N ILE A 269 32.43 -33.11 -0.81
CA ILE A 269 31.86 -32.51 0.40
C ILE A 269 31.16 -33.56 1.26
N SER A 270 31.59 -33.70 2.52
CA SER A 270 30.95 -34.60 3.48
C SER A 270 29.48 -34.25 3.70
N LYS A 271 28.76 -35.25 4.19
CA LYS A 271 27.41 -35.08 4.71
C LYS A 271 27.40 -34.43 6.10
N SER A 272 28.53 -34.37 6.81
CA SER A 272 28.61 -33.72 8.12
C SER A 272 28.64 -32.20 7.97
N ILE A 273 27.71 -31.53 8.66
CA ILE A 273 27.45 -30.08 8.57
C ILE A 273 27.29 -29.48 9.97
N CYS A 274 27.66 -28.22 10.13
CA CYS A 274 27.15 -27.36 11.20
C CYS A 274 26.80 -25.96 10.68
N ILE A 275 26.14 -25.18 11.51
CA ILE A 275 25.72 -23.81 11.30
C ILE A 275 26.33 -22.98 12.44
N PRO A 276 27.56 -22.46 12.28
CA PRO A 276 28.21 -21.68 13.32
C PRO A 276 27.54 -20.33 13.58
N GLN A 277 26.86 -19.78 12.56
CA GLN A 277 26.34 -18.42 12.60
C GLN A 277 25.04 -18.29 11.79
N VAL A 278 24.10 -17.53 12.34
CA VAL A 278 22.90 -17.03 11.66
C VAL A 278 23.11 -15.55 11.39
N PHE A 279 23.15 -15.14 10.13
CA PHE A 279 23.40 -13.76 9.74
C PHE A 279 22.14 -12.90 9.82
N SER A 280 21.03 -13.43 9.29
CA SER A 280 19.74 -12.75 9.23
C SER A 280 18.61 -13.76 9.35
N LEU A 281 17.50 -13.30 9.91
CA LEU A 281 16.22 -14.00 9.90
C LEU A 281 15.21 -13.17 9.10
N GLU A 282 14.34 -13.84 8.37
CA GLU A 282 13.24 -13.21 7.63
C GLU A 282 13.77 -12.11 6.67
N GLU A 283 14.81 -12.43 5.90
CA GLU A 283 15.50 -11.48 4.99
C GLU A 283 14.71 -11.22 3.71
N SER A 284 14.07 -10.06 3.67
CA SER A 284 13.44 -9.52 2.46
C SER A 284 14.51 -9.04 1.48
N ILE A 285 14.50 -9.59 0.27
CA ILE A 285 15.38 -9.20 -0.84
C ILE A 285 14.53 -8.95 -2.08
N THR A 286 14.80 -7.84 -2.74
CA THR A 286 14.24 -7.48 -4.04
C THR A 286 15.37 -7.35 -5.06
N SER A 287 15.20 -8.00 -6.22
CA SER A 287 16.09 -7.91 -7.37
C SER A 287 15.34 -7.31 -8.54
N HIS A 288 15.66 -6.06 -8.87
CA HIS A 288 15.09 -5.39 -10.05
C HIS A 288 15.63 -5.97 -11.35
N GLY A 289 16.87 -6.47 -11.39
CA GLY A 289 17.41 -7.13 -12.57
C GLY A 289 16.76 -8.48 -12.88
N LEU A 290 16.43 -9.26 -11.85
CA LEU A 290 15.75 -10.55 -11.99
C LEU A 290 14.22 -10.44 -11.98
N GLY A 291 13.67 -9.27 -11.65
CA GLY A 291 12.24 -9.07 -11.49
C GLY A 291 11.63 -10.00 -10.43
N LEU A 292 12.40 -10.28 -9.38
CA LEU A 292 12.07 -11.21 -8.30
C LEU A 292 12.10 -10.49 -6.96
N LYS A 293 11.24 -10.93 -6.04
CA LYS A 293 11.32 -10.57 -4.63
C LYS A 293 11.10 -11.80 -3.76
N GLY A 294 11.60 -11.80 -2.55
CA GLY A 294 11.42 -12.94 -1.65
C GLY A 294 11.82 -12.61 -0.23
N LYS A 295 11.32 -13.42 0.70
CA LYS A 295 11.67 -13.35 2.12
C LYS A 295 12.29 -14.68 2.50
N ILE A 296 13.57 -14.67 2.87
CA ILE A 296 14.34 -15.87 3.21
C ILE A 296 14.18 -16.11 4.70
N ASP A 297 13.72 -17.30 5.11
CA ASP A 297 13.49 -17.62 6.53
C ASP A 297 14.76 -17.39 7.37
N ALA A 298 15.91 -17.89 6.90
CA ALA A 298 17.20 -17.60 7.52
C ALA A 298 18.35 -17.57 6.49
N VAL A 299 19.30 -16.65 6.69
CA VAL A 299 20.59 -16.65 5.99
C VAL A 299 21.64 -17.09 6.97
N VAL A 300 22.33 -18.20 6.67
CA VAL A 300 23.21 -18.88 7.62
C VAL A 300 24.59 -19.15 7.02
N LEU A 301 25.59 -19.24 7.90
CA LEU A 301 26.90 -19.79 7.55
C LEU A 301 26.82 -21.30 7.71
N ALA A 302 26.88 -22.05 6.62
CA ALA A 302 26.94 -23.51 6.64
C ALA A 302 28.39 -23.97 6.51
N ARG A 303 28.86 -24.75 7.47
CA ARG A 303 30.21 -25.30 7.51
C ARG A 303 30.20 -26.81 7.29
N PHE A 304 30.99 -27.28 6.33
CA PHE A 304 31.07 -28.69 5.94
C PHE A 304 32.46 -29.24 6.19
N ARG A 305 32.54 -30.53 6.54
CA ARG A 305 33.80 -31.28 6.57
C ARG A 305 34.09 -31.84 5.17
N THR A 306 35.33 -31.83 4.68
CA THR A 306 35.69 -32.51 3.41
C THR A 306 36.70 -33.62 3.67
N ALA A 307 37.73 -33.31 4.46
CA ALA A 307 38.75 -34.23 4.96
C ALA A 307 38.93 -34.04 6.49
N PRO A 308 39.75 -34.86 7.20
CA PRO A 308 39.94 -34.72 8.65
C PRO A 308 40.37 -33.32 9.11
N ASN A 309 41.07 -32.55 8.26
CA ASN A 309 41.63 -31.24 8.57
C ASN A 309 41.13 -30.08 7.66
N GLU A 310 40.21 -30.33 6.73
CA GLU A 310 39.71 -29.30 5.82
C GLU A 310 38.22 -29.03 6.03
N GLN A 311 37.88 -27.74 6.08
CA GLN A 311 36.53 -27.24 6.31
C GLN A 311 36.24 -26.11 5.33
N TYR A 312 35.02 -26.11 4.78
CA TYR A 312 34.52 -25.05 3.91
C TYR A 312 33.33 -24.39 4.57
N SER A 313 33.20 -23.07 4.43
CA SER A 313 32.09 -22.31 4.98
C SER A 313 31.44 -21.47 3.89
N TRP A 314 30.14 -21.67 3.70
CA TRP A 314 29.37 -20.96 2.68
C TRP A 314 28.18 -20.26 3.32
N MET A 315 27.92 -19.05 2.83
CA MET A 315 26.65 -18.39 3.07
C MET A 315 25.59 -19.08 2.23
N VAL A 316 24.53 -19.55 2.88
CA VAL A 316 23.43 -20.25 2.21
C VAL A 316 22.08 -19.79 2.75
N PRO A 317 21.04 -19.74 1.90
CA PRO A 317 19.68 -19.62 2.38
C PRO A 317 19.27 -20.92 3.05
N LEU A 318 18.62 -20.83 4.20
CA LEU A 318 17.95 -21.91 4.90
C LEU A 318 16.44 -21.68 4.83
N GLU A 319 15.75 -22.52 4.07
CA GLU A 319 14.28 -22.54 3.96
C GLU A 319 13.70 -23.59 4.90
N LEU A 320 12.58 -23.28 5.54
CA LEU A 320 11.90 -24.12 6.50
C LEU A 320 10.57 -24.60 5.93
N LYS A 321 10.25 -25.88 6.17
CA LYS A 321 8.95 -26.47 5.82
C LYS A 321 8.41 -27.31 6.97
N THR A 322 7.17 -27.04 7.34
CA THR A 322 6.50 -27.65 8.50
C THR A 322 5.70 -28.91 8.14
N GLY A 323 5.51 -29.18 6.85
CA GLY A 323 4.84 -30.39 6.34
C GLY A 323 5.69 -31.66 6.45
N LYS A 324 5.05 -32.83 6.38
CA LYS A 324 5.71 -34.15 6.40
C LYS A 324 6.30 -34.57 5.05
N THR A 325 5.83 -33.98 3.96
CA THR A 325 6.27 -34.32 2.60
C THR A 325 7.63 -33.71 2.32
N THR A 326 8.65 -34.56 2.10
CA THR A 326 10.04 -34.12 1.87
C THR A 326 10.43 -33.96 0.40
N SER A 327 9.55 -34.30 -0.55
CA SER A 327 9.83 -34.37 -1.99
C SER A 327 9.03 -33.35 -2.83
N SER A 328 8.85 -32.13 -2.33
CA SER A 328 8.09 -31.08 -3.02
C SER A 328 8.96 -30.30 -4.00
N THR A 329 8.58 -30.31 -5.28
CA THR A 329 9.23 -29.53 -6.33
C THR A 329 9.08 -28.02 -6.10
N ALA A 330 7.97 -27.57 -5.52
CA ALA A 330 7.77 -26.17 -5.18
C ALA A 330 8.72 -25.70 -4.07
N HIS A 331 8.94 -26.52 -3.03
CA HIS A 331 9.89 -26.17 -1.97
C HIS A 331 11.32 -26.06 -2.51
N ARG A 332 11.70 -27.02 -3.38
CA ARG A 332 12.99 -26.99 -4.08
C ARG A 332 13.15 -25.74 -4.94
N ALA A 333 12.15 -25.43 -5.77
CA ALA A 333 12.13 -24.23 -6.61
C ALA A 333 12.32 -22.94 -5.79
N GLN A 334 11.60 -22.82 -4.66
CA GLN A 334 11.70 -21.68 -3.76
C GLN A 334 13.13 -21.51 -3.21
N THR A 335 13.71 -22.57 -2.62
CA THR A 335 15.07 -22.51 -2.06
C THR A 335 16.12 -22.20 -3.12
N LEU A 336 16.00 -22.77 -4.33
CA LEU A 336 16.93 -22.47 -5.43
C LEU A 336 16.83 -21.02 -5.90
N LEU A 337 15.62 -20.44 -5.99
CA LEU A 337 15.45 -19.04 -6.33
C LEU A 337 16.04 -18.09 -5.27
N TYR A 338 16.03 -18.48 -3.97
CA TYR A 338 16.71 -17.69 -2.94
C TYR A 338 18.22 -17.63 -3.12
N THR A 339 18.84 -18.69 -3.68
CA THR A 339 20.26 -18.63 -4.03
C THR A 339 20.54 -17.56 -5.09
N LEU A 340 19.64 -17.35 -6.05
CA LEU A 340 19.75 -16.28 -7.04
C LEU A 340 19.60 -14.89 -6.40
N LEU A 341 18.62 -14.70 -5.50
CA LEU A 341 18.44 -13.42 -4.82
C LEU A 341 19.63 -13.06 -3.93
N LEU A 342 20.16 -14.01 -3.16
CA LEU A 342 21.36 -13.77 -2.37
C LEU A 342 22.58 -13.48 -3.26
N SER A 343 22.68 -14.17 -4.40
CA SER A 343 23.77 -13.94 -5.33
C SER A 343 23.74 -12.52 -5.90
N ASP A 344 22.54 -12.03 -6.24
CA ASP A 344 22.37 -10.65 -6.70
C ASP A 344 22.63 -9.63 -5.58
N ARG A 345 22.03 -9.84 -4.40
CA ARG A 345 22.13 -8.94 -3.24
C ARG A 345 23.57 -8.70 -2.80
N TYR A 346 24.37 -9.75 -2.71
CA TYR A 346 25.73 -9.67 -2.20
C TYR A 346 26.81 -9.76 -3.29
N ASP A 347 26.39 -9.86 -4.55
CA ASP A 347 27.26 -9.84 -5.73
C ASP A 347 28.31 -10.97 -5.75
N PHE A 348 27.94 -12.16 -5.27
CA PHE A 348 28.78 -13.36 -5.37
C PHE A 348 27.93 -14.61 -5.58
N PRO A 349 28.43 -15.65 -6.26
CA PRO A 349 27.61 -16.81 -6.58
C PRO A 349 27.33 -17.68 -5.35
N VAL A 350 26.07 -17.70 -4.91
CA VAL A 350 25.54 -18.67 -3.95
C VAL A 350 25.08 -19.90 -4.70
N ARG A 351 25.82 -21.01 -4.56
CA ARG A 351 25.62 -22.21 -5.40
C ARG A 351 24.76 -23.28 -4.75
N MET A 352 24.33 -23.05 -3.51
CA MET A 352 23.67 -24.05 -2.68
C MET A 352 22.68 -23.40 -1.74
N GLY A 353 21.58 -24.10 -1.46
CA GLY A 353 20.64 -23.77 -0.40
C GLY A 353 20.38 -24.98 0.50
N LEU A 354 19.90 -24.69 1.70
CA LEU A 354 19.45 -25.69 2.67
C LEU A 354 17.92 -25.63 2.77
N LEU A 355 17.30 -26.82 2.80
CA LEU A 355 15.87 -26.96 2.98
C LEU A 355 15.61 -27.90 4.17
N TYR A 356 15.05 -27.37 5.25
CA TYR A 356 14.79 -28.11 6.46
C TYR A 356 13.31 -28.46 6.62
N TYR A 357 13.02 -29.75 6.62
CA TYR A 357 11.70 -30.28 6.94
C TYR A 357 11.61 -30.55 8.44
N VAL A 358 10.98 -29.62 9.15
CA VAL A 358 10.95 -29.58 10.62
C VAL A 358 10.26 -30.83 11.19
N ALA A 359 9.10 -31.19 10.64
CA ALA A 359 8.29 -32.31 11.14
C ALA A 359 8.94 -33.69 10.94
N SER A 360 9.76 -33.87 9.90
CA SER A 360 10.50 -35.12 9.65
C SER A 360 11.95 -35.06 10.14
N ASN A 361 12.40 -33.90 10.61
CA ASN A 361 13.77 -33.62 11.02
C ASN A 361 14.82 -33.94 9.92
N VAL A 362 14.49 -33.62 8.67
CA VAL A 362 15.37 -33.88 7.51
C VAL A 362 15.90 -32.56 6.96
N LEU A 363 17.23 -32.42 6.90
CA LEU A 363 17.90 -31.30 6.24
C LEU A 363 18.39 -31.75 4.86
N LEU A 364 17.90 -31.08 3.81
CA LEU A 364 18.33 -31.29 2.43
C LEU A 364 19.33 -30.23 1.98
N ARG A 365 20.30 -30.67 1.20
CA ARG A 365 21.24 -29.81 0.46
C ARG A 365 20.82 -29.74 -0.99
N LEU A 366 20.50 -28.54 -1.45
CA LEU A 366 20.07 -28.29 -2.82
C LEU A 366 21.21 -27.59 -3.56
N SER A 367 21.82 -28.28 -4.51
CA SER A 367 22.81 -27.68 -5.40
C SER A 367 22.13 -27.03 -6.60
N THR A 368 22.57 -25.82 -6.94
CA THR A 368 22.12 -25.10 -8.13
C THR A 368 22.59 -25.80 -9.41
N ARG A 369 21.71 -25.85 -10.40
CA ARG A 369 22.03 -26.26 -11.77
C ARG A 369 21.48 -25.20 -12.72
N SER A 370 22.23 -24.89 -13.77
CA SER A 370 21.85 -23.80 -14.68
C SER A 370 20.52 -24.09 -15.39
N ASP A 371 20.32 -25.31 -15.88
CA ASP A 371 19.09 -25.75 -16.55
C ASP A 371 17.84 -25.57 -15.68
N GLU A 372 17.92 -25.95 -14.40
CA GLU A 372 16.81 -25.80 -13.44
C GLU A 372 16.51 -24.32 -13.13
N LEU A 373 17.55 -23.50 -12.91
CA LEU A 373 17.38 -22.06 -12.70
C LEU A 373 16.78 -21.36 -13.93
N GLN A 374 17.21 -21.74 -15.14
CA GLN A 374 16.65 -21.22 -16.39
C GLN A 374 15.16 -21.56 -16.53
N ALA A 375 14.75 -22.78 -16.20
CA ALA A 375 13.34 -23.17 -16.21
C ALA A 375 12.49 -22.38 -15.19
N LEU A 376 13.04 -22.06 -14.03
CA LEU A 376 12.38 -21.23 -13.01
C LEU A 376 12.26 -19.76 -13.45
N ILE A 377 13.30 -19.19 -14.04
CA ILE A 377 13.25 -17.85 -14.63
C ILE A 377 12.26 -17.80 -15.80
N MET A 378 12.18 -18.86 -16.61
CA MET A 378 11.17 -18.97 -17.67
C MET A 378 9.75 -19.01 -17.10
N THR A 379 9.53 -19.76 -16.02
CA THR A 379 8.25 -19.76 -15.30
C THR A 379 7.89 -18.36 -14.82
N ARG A 380 8.87 -17.61 -14.29
CA ARG A 380 8.72 -16.20 -13.89
C ARG A 380 8.39 -15.31 -15.08
N ASN A 381 9.02 -15.49 -16.24
CA ASN A 381 8.73 -14.71 -17.45
C ASN A 381 7.30 -14.96 -17.95
N ARG A 382 6.83 -16.21 -17.93
CA ARG A 382 5.45 -16.55 -18.30
C ARG A 382 4.43 -15.90 -17.35
N LEU A 383 4.75 -15.84 -16.06
CA LEU A 383 3.92 -15.11 -15.10
C LEU A 383 3.91 -13.61 -15.39
N ALA A 384 5.08 -13.00 -15.61
CA ALA A 384 5.16 -11.57 -15.94
C ALA A 384 4.35 -11.24 -17.21
N ALA A 385 4.45 -12.07 -18.25
CA ALA A 385 3.63 -11.96 -19.45
C ALA A 385 2.12 -12.11 -19.14
N ALA A 386 1.72 -13.09 -18.33
CA ALA A 386 0.33 -13.30 -17.93
C ALA A 386 -0.24 -12.18 -17.04
N CYS A 387 0.63 -11.43 -16.36
CA CYS A 387 0.26 -10.31 -15.49
C CYS A 387 0.04 -9.00 -16.25
N GLN A 388 0.44 -8.90 -17.52
CA GLN A 388 0.17 -7.71 -18.33
C GLN A 388 -1.35 -7.48 -18.47
N ALA A 389 -1.74 -6.21 -18.58
CA ALA A 389 -3.13 -5.76 -18.61
C ALA A 389 -3.99 -6.55 -19.63
N ASP A 390 -3.56 -6.59 -20.88
CA ASP A 390 -4.27 -7.27 -21.98
C ASP A 390 -3.96 -8.77 -22.10
N ALA A 391 -3.22 -9.35 -21.15
CA ALA A 391 -2.85 -10.75 -21.23
C ALA A 391 -4.01 -11.68 -20.87
N LYS A 392 -4.24 -12.67 -21.73
CA LYS A 392 -5.14 -13.78 -21.44
C LYS A 392 -4.59 -14.59 -20.27
N LEU A 393 -5.46 -15.02 -19.37
CA LEU A 393 -5.08 -15.93 -18.30
C LEU A 393 -4.57 -17.26 -18.90
N PRO A 394 -3.56 -17.89 -18.28
CA PRO A 394 -3.15 -19.24 -18.65
C PRO A 394 -4.33 -20.21 -18.57
N LYS A 395 -4.37 -21.23 -19.43
CA LYS A 395 -5.46 -22.22 -19.44
C LYS A 395 -5.55 -22.97 -18.10
N PRO A 396 -6.76 -23.40 -17.68
CA PRO A 396 -6.91 -24.32 -16.55
C PRO A 396 -6.09 -25.59 -16.77
N ILE A 397 -5.57 -26.16 -15.67
CA ILE A 397 -4.84 -27.43 -15.73
C ILE A 397 -5.81 -28.62 -15.69
N ASP A 398 -5.46 -29.67 -16.41
CA ASP A 398 -6.18 -30.96 -16.36
C ASP A 398 -5.64 -31.84 -15.22
N ASN A 399 -5.78 -31.36 -13.98
CA ASN A 399 -5.42 -32.12 -12.78
C ASN A 399 -6.40 -31.82 -11.65
N ALA A 400 -7.38 -32.71 -11.48
CA ALA A 400 -8.42 -32.60 -10.47
C ALA A 400 -7.86 -32.58 -9.03
N HIS A 401 -6.77 -33.33 -8.76
CA HIS A 401 -6.16 -33.36 -7.43
C HIS A 401 -5.61 -31.99 -7.03
N ASN A 402 -4.84 -31.35 -7.92
CA ASN A 402 -4.31 -30.01 -7.69
C ASN A 402 -5.44 -28.96 -7.60
N CYS A 403 -6.48 -29.08 -8.43
CA CYS A 403 -7.61 -28.16 -8.40
C CYS A 403 -8.46 -28.25 -7.14
N ARG A 404 -8.63 -29.44 -6.55
CA ARG A 404 -9.41 -29.63 -5.29
C ARG A 404 -8.83 -28.86 -4.11
N GLN A 405 -7.51 -28.69 -4.09
CA GLN A 405 -6.80 -27.97 -3.02
C GLN A 405 -6.46 -26.52 -3.43
N CYS A 406 -6.93 -26.06 -4.58
CA CYS A 406 -6.58 -24.76 -5.11
C CYS A 406 -7.38 -23.64 -4.40
N PRO A 407 -6.71 -22.70 -3.71
CA PRO A 407 -7.38 -21.58 -3.04
C PRO A 407 -8.11 -20.65 -4.03
N GLN A 408 -7.67 -20.64 -5.28
CA GLN A 408 -8.23 -19.83 -6.36
C GLN A 408 -9.32 -20.55 -7.16
N LEU A 409 -9.80 -21.73 -6.73
CA LEU A 409 -10.76 -22.52 -7.51
C LEU A 409 -12.04 -21.73 -7.84
N GLY A 410 -12.56 -20.95 -6.89
CA GLY A 410 -13.74 -20.10 -7.08
C GLY A 410 -13.52 -19.07 -8.19
N ASN A 411 -12.48 -18.24 -8.06
CA ASN A 411 -12.11 -17.24 -9.06
C ASN A 411 -11.78 -17.88 -10.41
N CYS A 412 -11.02 -18.98 -10.42
CA CYS A 412 -10.67 -19.72 -11.63
C CYS A 412 -11.91 -20.15 -12.42
N SER A 413 -12.92 -20.68 -11.73
CA SER A 413 -14.18 -21.15 -12.34
C SER A 413 -15.01 -19.98 -12.87
N VAL A 414 -15.11 -18.89 -12.12
CA VAL A 414 -15.79 -17.66 -12.57
C VAL A 414 -15.10 -17.10 -13.82
N MET A 415 -13.77 -17.04 -13.83
CA MET A 415 -13.01 -16.52 -14.97
C MET A 415 -13.13 -17.40 -16.22
N VAL A 416 -13.30 -18.72 -16.08
CA VAL A 416 -13.58 -19.59 -17.24
C VAL A 416 -14.87 -19.12 -17.95
N LYS A 417 -15.94 -18.83 -17.19
CA LYS A 417 -17.19 -18.32 -17.77
C LYS A 417 -17.05 -16.90 -18.34
N LEU A 418 -16.50 -15.97 -17.56
CA LEU A 418 -16.40 -14.56 -17.98
C LEU A 418 -15.50 -14.36 -19.21
N ASN A 419 -14.46 -15.20 -19.37
CA ASN A 419 -13.58 -15.14 -20.54
C ASN A 419 -14.12 -15.92 -21.75
N GLY A 420 -15.24 -16.64 -21.61
CA GLY A 420 -15.76 -17.53 -22.65
C GLY A 420 -14.77 -18.66 -23.00
N GLU A 421 -14.06 -19.18 -22.01
CA GLU A 421 -13.15 -20.32 -22.18
C GLU A 421 -13.96 -21.61 -22.39
N ASP A 422 -13.40 -22.57 -23.13
CA ASP A 422 -14.07 -23.85 -23.42
C ASP A 422 -14.19 -24.71 -22.14
N GLU A 423 -15.41 -24.80 -21.60
CA GLU A 423 -15.72 -25.54 -20.37
C GLU A 423 -15.42 -27.06 -20.51
N SER A 424 -15.43 -27.62 -21.73
CA SER A 424 -15.16 -29.03 -21.97
C SER A 424 -13.69 -29.43 -21.74
N LEU A 425 -12.79 -28.44 -21.75
CA LEU A 425 -11.36 -28.62 -21.49
C LEU A 425 -11.02 -28.53 -19.99
N THR A 426 -12.04 -28.45 -19.13
CA THR A 426 -11.86 -28.38 -17.68
C THR A 426 -12.02 -29.75 -17.02
N ASN A 427 -11.30 -29.95 -15.93
CA ASN A 427 -11.43 -31.19 -15.16
C ASN A 427 -12.73 -31.22 -14.33
N GLU A 428 -13.09 -32.41 -13.85
CA GLU A 428 -14.28 -32.69 -13.03
C GLU A 428 -14.49 -31.72 -11.84
N THR A 429 -13.41 -31.23 -11.23
CA THR A 429 -13.50 -30.34 -10.06
C THR A 429 -13.92 -28.93 -10.46
N ILE A 430 -13.41 -28.43 -11.60
CA ILE A 430 -13.80 -27.14 -12.14
C ILE A 430 -15.21 -27.23 -12.72
N ALA A 431 -15.52 -28.29 -13.46
CA ALA A 431 -16.85 -28.53 -14.03
C ALA A 431 -17.95 -28.50 -12.94
N ALA A 432 -17.76 -29.22 -11.83
CA ALA A 432 -18.69 -29.19 -10.70
C ALA A 432 -18.90 -27.78 -10.11
N LYS A 433 -17.86 -26.94 -10.12
CA LYS A 433 -17.98 -25.55 -9.66
C LYS A 433 -18.69 -24.67 -10.69
N LEU A 434 -18.45 -24.89 -11.98
CA LEU A 434 -19.11 -24.18 -13.07
C LEU A 434 -20.63 -24.40 -13.09
N GLU A 435 -21.09 -25.62 -12.78
CA GLU A 435 -22.52 -25.95 -12.64
C GLU A 435 -23.22 -25.10 -11.58
N SER A 436 -22.52 -24.73 -10.50
CA SER A 436 -23.07 -23.88 -9.44
C SER A 436 -23.22 -22.42 -9.86
N ILE A 437 -22.51 -21.99 -10.91
CA ILE A 437 -22.58 -20.63 -11.44
C ILE A 437 -23.66 -20.61 -12.52
N SER A 438 -24.46 -19.54 -12.60
CA SER A 438 -25.50 -19.37 -13.63
C SER A 438 -24.98 -19.73 -15.04
N ALA A 439 -25.81 -20.43 -15.83
CA ALA A 439 -25.49 -20.78 -17.21
C ALA A 439 -25.45 -19.56 -18.13
N VAL A 440 -26.23 -18.52 -17.83
CA VAL A 440 -26.22 -17.23 -18.52
C VAL A 440 -25.71 -16.18 -17.55
N ILE A 441 -24.60 -15.55 -17.90
CA ILE A 441 -23.99 -14.47 -17.14
C ILE A 441 -23.88 -13.27 -18.08
N ASP A 442 -24.52 -12.16 -17.71
CA ASP A 442 -24.20 -10.87 -18.31
C ASP A 442 -22.85 -10.38 -17.74
N ASP A 443 -21.82 -10.41 -18.57
CA ASP A 443 -20.47 -9.99 -18.21
C ASP A 443 -20.19 -8.51 -18.51
N SER A 444 -21.18 -7.76 -19.02
CA SER A 444 -21.01 -6.35 -19.39
C SER A 444 -20.57 -5.50 -18.21
N PHE A 445 -21.16 -5.73 -17.02
CA PHE A 445 -20.79 -5.06 -15.78
C PHE A 445 -19.34 -5.38 -15.40
N TYR A 446 -18.95 -6.67 -15.40
CA TYR A 446 -17.57 -7.08 -15.12
C TYR A 446 -16.58 -6.43 -16.09
N ARG A 447 -16.83 -6.54 -17.40
CA ARG A 447 -15.94 -6.01 -18.46
C ARG A 447 -15.77 -4.50 -18.35
N LYS A 448 -16.84 -3.76 -18.05
CA LYS A 448 -16.77 -2.30 -17.84
C LYS A 448 -15.80 -1.99 -16.69
N TRP A 449 -16.05 -2.53 -15.50
CA TRP A 449 -15.27 -2.17 -14.31
C TRP A 449 -13.84 -2.72 -14.35
N GLU A 450 -13.61 -3.91 -14.89
CA GLU A 450 -12.25 -4.44 -15.08
C GLU A 450 -11.43 -3.56 -16.00
N LYS A 451 -12.01 -3.11 -17.14
CA LYS A 451 -11.33 -2.18 -18.06
C LYS A 451 -10.97 -0.86 -17.38
N LEU A 452 -11.87 -0.33 -16.55
CA LEU A 452 -11.62 0.89 -15.79
C LEU A 452 -10.48 0.72 -14.77
N LEU A 453 -10.45 -0.40 -14.04
CA LEU A 453 -9.37 -0.73 -13.11
C LEU A 453 -8.02 -0.87 -13.81
N VAL A 454 -8.00 -1.47 -15.01
CA VAL A 454 -6.78 -1.55 -15.84
C VAL A 454 -6.25 -0.17 -16.20
N LEU A 455 -7.12 0.73 -16.69
CA LEU A 455 -6.72 2.09 -17.06
C LEU A 455 -6.19 2.89 -15.86
N GLU A 456 -6.76 2.69 -14.67
CA GLU A 456 -6.29 3.33 -13.44
C GLU A 456 -4.96 2.76 -12.96
N GLU A 457 -4.79 1.44 -13.03
CA GLU A 457 -3.54 0.77 -12.65
C GLU A 457 -2.38 1.18 -13.57
N GLU A 458 -2.62 1.30 -14.87
CA GLU A 458 -1.63 1.79 -15.84
C GLU A 458 -1.18 3.23 -15.55
N GLU A 459 -2.12 4.14 -15.25
CA GLU A 459 -1.80 5.52 -14.88
C GLU A 459 -1.00 5.58 -13.57
N ALA A 460 -1.40 4.76 -12.59
CA ALA A 460 -0.71 4.70 -11.31
C ALA A 460 0.72 4.15 -11.42
N LEU A 461 0.97 3.19 -12.33
CA LEU A 461 2.30 2.70 -12.65
C LEU A 461 3.16 3.78 -13.34
N CYS A 462 2.57 4.60 -14.22
CA CYS A 462 3.26 5.71 -14.89
C CYS A 462 3.62 6.85 -13.91
N SER A 463 2.75 7.11 -12.93
CA SER A 463 2.88 8.17 -11.93
C SER A 463 3.96 7.91 -10.86
N LYS A 464 4.53 6.70 -10.79
CA LYS A 464 5.67 6.35 -9.90
C LYS A 464 6.95 7.17 -10.11
N LYS A 465 6.93 8.10 -11.07
CA LYS A 465 8.02 9.02 -11.40
C LYS A 465 8.03 10.32 -10.56
N MET A 466 7.06 10.53 -9.66
CA MET A 466 6.98 11.79 -8.89
C MET A 466 7.72 11.74 -7.54
N THR A 467 8.49 12.80 -7.27
CA THR A 467 9.32 13.02 -6.08
C THR A 467 8.56 13.25 -4.78
N ALA A 468 7.26 13.60 -4.84
CA ALA A 468 6.44 13.95 -3.65
C ALA A 468 6.20 12.78 -2.66
N ASN A 469 6.38 11.53 -3.11
CA ASN A 469 6.17 10.31 -2.33
C ASN A 469 7.45 9.71 -1.73
N CYS A 470 8.56 10.45 -1.80
CA CYS A 470 9.86 10.03 -1.28
C CYS A 470 10.38 11.07 -0.28
N LEU A 471 10.93 10.60 0.84
CA LEU A 471 11.55 11.41 1.88
C LEU A 471 12.99 10.94 2.09
N ARG A 472 13.97 11.86 2.16
CA ARG A 472 15.28 11.52 2.71
C ARG A 472 15.33 11.84 4.20
N ALA A 473 15.78 10.88 4.99
CA ALA A 473 15.87 11.05 6.43
C ALA A 473 17.01 10.23 7.02
N ALA A 474 17.73 10.78 7.98
CA ALA A 474 18.83 10.08 8.64
C ALA A 474 18.31 9.23 9.80
N LEU A 475 18.74 7.97 9.88
CA LEU A 475 18.35 7.06 10.96
C LEU A 475 19.05 7.44 12.27
N ILE A 476 18.27 7.73 13.31
CA ILE A 476 18.78 8.06 14.65
C ILE A 476 18.93 6.80 15.50
N ASP A 477 17.89 5.96 15.52
CA ASP A 477 17.82 4.77 16.36
C ASP A 477 16.78 3.78 15.81
N CYS A 478 16.91 2.51 16.15
CA CYS A 478 15.94 1.46 15.86
C CYS A 478 15.81 0.52 17.07
N GLN A 479 14.70 0.62 17.78
CA GLN A 479 14.46 -0.12 19.03
C GLN A 479 13.54 -1.32 18.79
N SER A 480 13.84 -2.45 19.44
CA SER A 480 12.91 -3.58 19.48
C SER A 480 11.82 -3.36 20.52
N SER A 481 10.57 -3.54 20.13
CA SER A 481 9.42 -3.64 21.02
C SER A 481 9.28 -5.09 21.51
N ASP A 482 9.31 -5.29 22.82
CA ASP A 482 9.01 -6.59 23.45
C ASP A 482 7.51 -6.91 23.45
N ASN A 483 6.67 -6.01 22.93
CA ASN A 483 5.23 -6.12 23.05
C ASN A 483 4.66 -7.10 22.00
N PRO A 484 4.12 -8.28 22.39
CA PRO A 484 3.82 -9.37 21.46
C PRO A 484 2.70 -9.09 20.43
N GLY A 485 1.97 -7.98 20.58
CA GLY A 485 0.83 -7.61 19.73
C GLY A 485 1.12 -6.59 18.64
N VAL A 486 2.34 -6.03 18.59
CA VAL A 486 2.70 -5.05 17.54
C VAL A 486 3.04 -5.81 16.26
N PHE A 487 2.30 -5.54 15.19
CA PHE A 487 2.49 -6.14 13.85
C PHE A 487 3.94 -5.99 13.32
N HIS A 488 4.66 -4.98 13.80
CA HIS A 488 6.05 -4.66 13.47
C HIS A 488 6.88 -4.55 14.77
N ARG A 489 7.82 -5.47 14.97
CA ARG A 489 8.57 -5.61 16.24
C ARG A 489 9.60 -4.49 16.47
N PHE A 490 9.84 -3.62 15.50
CA PHE A 490 10.89 -2.60 15.58
C PHE A 490 10.33 -1.20 15.37
N SER A 491 10.89 -0.21 16.05
CA SER A 491 10.53 1.21 15.91
C SER A 491 11.78 2.00 15.52
N ALA A 492 11.81 2.45 14.27
CA ALA A 492 12.91 3.25 13.73
C ALA A 492 12.57 4.74 13.78
N THR A 493 13.48 5.54 14.34
CA THR A 493 13.34 6.99 14.44
C THR A 493 14.28 7.67 13.46
N PHE A 494 13.75 8.56 12.64
CA PHE A 494 14.50 9.31 11.63
C PHE A 494 14.43 10.82 11.89
N SER A 495 15.52 11.54 11.64
CA SER A 495 15.54 13.00 11.52
C SER A 495 15.32 13.44 10.08
N ILE A 496 14.43 14.41 9.88
CA ILE A 496 14.07 14.96 8.57
C ILE A 496 14.92 16.21 8.29
N SER A 497 15.52 16.28 7.09
CA SER A 497 16.25 17.46 6.62
C SER A 497 15.29 18.62 6.33
N VAL A 498 15.78 19.88 6.36
CA VAL A 498 14.92 21.07 6.14
C VAL A 498 14.38 21.14 4.71
N ASP A 499 15.12 20.60 3.74
CA ASP A 499 14.76 20.62 2.31
C ASP A 499 13.66 19.60 1.94
N ASP A 500 13.48 18.55 2.74
CA ASP A 500 12.53 17.44 2.47
C ASP A 500 11.18 17.56 3.20
N ARG A 501 10.83 18.74 3.72
CA ARG A 501 9.59 18.99 4.50
C ARG A 501 8.27 18.96 3.70
N LEU A 502 8.31 18.55 2.43
CA LEU A 502 7.17 18.62 1.48
C LEU A 502 6.52 17.26 1.15
N THR A 503 6.84 16.20 1.90
CA THR A 503 6.39 14.84 1.54
C THR A 503 4.93 14.54 1.92
N GLU A 504 4.29 13.64 1.16
CA GLU A 504 2.92 13.17 1.42
C GLU A 504 2.82 12.13 2.54
N ILE A 505 3.92 11.84 3.22
CA ILE A 505 4.02 10.75 4.19
C ILE A 505 3.41 11.21 5.52
N THR A 506 2.34 10.54 5.93
CA THR A 506 1.57 10.85 7.13
C THR A 506 1.45 9.63 8.04
N LYS A 507 1.04 9.85 9.29
CA LYS A 507 0.78 8.77 10.25
C LYS A 507 -0.19 7.73 9.64
N GLY A 508 0.22 6.47 9.70
CA GLY A 508 -0.50 5.32 9.16
C GLY A 508 -0.14 4.94 7.73
N ASP A 509 0.65 5.75 7.02
CA ASP A 509 1.08 5.41 5.66
C ASP A 509 2.06 4.24 5.63
N PRO A 510 1.91 3.29 4.70
CA PRO A 510 2.90 2.24 4.47
C PRO A 510 4.10 2.82 3.73
N VAL A 511 5.31 2.45 4.14
CA VAL A 511 6.56 2.95 3.58
C VAL A 511 7.59 1.85 3.33
N LEU A 512 8.36 2.02 2.26
CA LEU A 512 9.52 1.22 1.89
C LEU A 512 10.79 1.99 2.25
N LEU A 513 11.77 1.33 2.86
CA LEU A 513 12.99 1.94 3.36
C LEU A 513 14.19 1.49 2.51
N TYR A 514 14.95 2.44 1.97
CA TYR A 514 16.17 2.19 1.19
C TYR A 514 17.34 2.93 1.83
N LEU A 515 18.54 2.34 1.82
CA LEU A 515 19.74 3.07 2.21
C LEU A 515 20.14 4.00 1.06
N ALA A 516 20.38 5.29 1.32
CA ALA A 516 20.69 6.25 0.25
C ALA A 516 21.95 5.88 -0.55
N ALA A 517 22.93 5.24 0.10
CA ALA A 517 24.14 4.72 -0.53
C ALA A 517 23.89 3.52 -1.47
N ASN A 518 22.71 2.89 -1.41
CA ASN A 518 22.36 1.74 -2.25
C ASN A 518 20.84 1.66 -2.44
N LEU A 519 20.35 2.32 -3.51
CA LEU A 519 18.93 2.38 -3.85
C LEU A 519 18.42 1.13 -4.59
N ASP A 520 19.31 0.21 -4.97
CA ASP A 520 18.95 -1.01 -5.71
C ASP A 520 18.26 -2.03 -4.81
N HIS A 521 18.33 -1.86 -3.50
CA HIS A 521 17.82 -2.82 -2.54
C HIS A 521 17.07 -2.18 -1.38
N GLU A 522 15.84 -2.63 -1.19
CA GLU A 522 15.03 -2.35 -0.02
C GLU A 522 15.68 -2.95 1.24
N VAL A 523 15.71 -2.17 2.31
CA VAL A 523 16.26 -2.56 3.62
C VAL A 523 15.16 -3.04 4.57
N GLY A 524 13.96 -2.49 4.46
CA GLY A 524 12.80 -2.90 5.26
C GLY A 524 11.51 -2.22 4.80
N ILE A 525 10.39 -2.66 5.39
CA ILE A 525 9.06 -2.13 5.15
C ILE A 525 8.45 -1.76 6.50
N GLY A 526 7.62 -0.72 6.53
CA GLY A 526 6.96 -0.33 7.75
C GLY A 526 5.74 0.56 7.57
N PHE A 527 5.18 0.99 8.69
CA PHE A 527 4.13 1.97 8.77
C PHE A 527 4.59 3.16 9.60
N VAL A 528 4.19 4.35 9.18
CA VAL A 528 4.52 5.57 9.92
C VAL A 528 3.67 5.63 11.19
N SER A 529 4.30 5.58 12.35
CA SER A 529 3.62 5.69 13.65
C SER A 529 3.49 7.14 14.12
N GLU A 530 4.45 7.99 13.74
CA GLU A 530 4.47 9.42 14.02
C GLU A 530 5.16 10.18 12.87
N ALA A 531 4.60 11.32 12.48
CA ALA A 531 5.19 12.20 11.47
C ALA A 531 5.10 13.66 11.95
N THR A 532 6.24 14.33 12.03
CA THR A 532 6.39 15.75 12.36
C THR A 532 7.31 16.42 11.34
N CYS A 533 7.50 17.75 11.42
CA CYS A 533 8.39 18.48 10.50
C CYS A 533 9.89 18.18 10.70
N GLU A 534 10.28 17.53 11.81
CA GLU A 534 11.69 17.27 12.17
C GLU A 534 11.98 15.79 12.39
N ARG A 535 10.94 15.00 12.66
CA ARG A 535 11.06 13.59 13.03
C ARG A 535 9.99 12.74 12.36
N LEU A 536 10.42 11.58 11.89
CA LEU A 536 9.55 10.49 11.44
C LEU A 536 9.82 9.25 12.30
N ILE A 537 8.77 8.60 12.79
CA ILE A 537 8.88 7.30 13.45
C ILE A 537 8.17 6.25 12.59
N VAL A 538 8.87 5.17 12.27
CA VAL A 538 8.38 4.08 11.43
C VAL A 538 8.44 2.77 12.20
N SER A 539 7.28 2.15 12.33
CA SER A 539 7.08 0.78 12.80
C SER A 539 7.57 -0.18 11.71
N CYS A 540 8.70 -0.87 11.92
CA CYS A 540 9.41 -1.65 10.90
C CYS A 540 9.27 -3.16 11.10
N ASP A 541 9.25 -3.90 9.98
CA ASP A 541 9.20 -5.37 9.98
C ASP A 541 10.49 -6.04 10.47
N ARG A 542 11.59 -5.29 10.50
CA ARG A 542 12.90 -5.78 10.94
C ARG A 542 13.78 -4.70 11.55
N ASP A 543 14.84 -5.15 12.21
CA ASP A 543 15.90 -4.28 12.72
C ASP A 543 16.70 -3.71 11.55
N ILE A 544 16.54 -2.41 11.31
CA ILE A 544 17.24 -1.70 10.24
C ILE A 544 18.51 -0.99 10.72
N SER A 545 18.92 -1.14 11.99
CA SER A 545 20.13 -0.50 12.56
C SER A 545 21.44 -1.09 12.07
N PHE A 546 21.38 -2.20 11.33
CA PHE A 546 22.52 -2.86 10.71
C PHE A 546 22.22 -3.34 9.29
N CYS A 547 23.24 -3.40 8.45
CA CYS A 547 23.23 -4.12 7.18
C CYS A 547 24.42 -5.08 7.11
N LEU A 548 24.30 -6.10 6.25
CA LEU A 548 25.39 -7.04 5.99
C LEU A 548 26.25 -6.53 4.83
N ASN A 549 27.56 -6.54 5.01
CA ASN A 549 28.54 -6.17 3.99
C ASN A 549 29.68 -7.17 3.92
N ARG A 550 30.45 -7.17 2.82
CA ARG A 550 31.60 -8.06 2.65
C ARG A 550 32.68 -7.73 3.68
N ALA A 551 33.12 -8.74 4.42
CA ALA A 551 34.26 -8.58 5.33
C ALA A 551 35.56 -8.36 4.55
N MET A 552 36.58 -7.79 5.21
CA MET A 552 37.88 -7.54 4.59
C MET A 552 38.58 -8.82 4.08
N ASP A 553 38.28 -9.98 4.66
CA ASP A 553 38.83 -11.29 4.32
C ASP A 553 37.90 -12.16 3.45
N PHE A 554 36.90 -11.54 2.80
CA PHE A 554 35.91 -12.24 1.98
C PHE A 554 36.56 -13.04 0.83
N ASP A 555 36.35 -14.36 0.82
CA ASP A 555 36.75 -15.25 -0.27
C ASP A 555 35.49 -15.83 -0.94
N ALA A 556 35.28 -15.45 -2.21
CA ALA A 556 34.14 -15.87 -3.03
C ALA A 556 34.07 -17.39 -3.34
N ILE A 557 35.09 -18.16 -2.96
CA ILE A 557 35.19 -19.61 -3.19
C ILE A 557 35.17 -20.37 -1.85
N GLN A 558 35.97 -19.93 -0.87
CA GLN A 558 36.23 -20.73 0.35
C GLN A 558 35.53 -20.23 1.62
N ASN A 559 35.28 -18.93 1.76
CA ASN A 559 34.86 -18.32 3.02
C ASN A 559 34.01 -17.06 2.77
N HIS A 560 32.74 -17.24 2.38
CA HIS A 560 31.76 -16.15 2.16
C HIS A 560 31.38 -15.43 3.47
N HIS A 561 32.34 -14.75 4.08
CA HIS A 561 32.19 -14.09 5.37
C HIS A 561 31.68 -12.65 5.20
N LEU A 562 30.52 -12.35 5.78
CA LEU A 562 29.95 -10.99 5.83
C LEU A 562 30.01 -10.44 7.25
N GLU A 563 30.22 -9.13 7.37
CA GLU A 563 30.19 -8.39 8.62
C GLU A 563 28.93 -7.54 8.76
N ARG A 564 28.48 -7.32 10.00
CA ARG A 564 27.38 -6.40 10.31
C ARG A 564 27.93 -4.99 10.47
N ILE A 565 27.49 -4.09 9.60
CA ILE A 565 27.83 -2.66 9.65
C ILE A 565 26.62 -1.91 10.18
N THR A 566 26.83 -0.96 11.08
CA THR A 566 25.73 -0.10 11.56
C THR A 566 25.28 0.86 10.47
N THR A 567 23.98 1.05 10.36
CA THR A 567 23.33 2.04 9.50
C THR A 567 22.87 3.27 10.29
N ILE A 568 23.06 3.28 11.61
CA ILE A 568 22.74 4.43 12.45
C ILE A 568 23.59 5.63 12.01
N GLY A 569 22.94 6.77 11.81
CA GLY A 569 23.53 7.99 11.25
C GLY A 569 23.54 8.05 9.72
N ASN A 570 23.26 6.95 9.02
CA ASN A 570 23.18 6.96 7.57
C ASN A 570 21.84 7.52 7.08
N GLU A 571 21.86 8.08 5.87
CA GLU A 571 20.67 8.58 5.20
C GLU A 571 19.87 7.44 4.55
N PHE A 572 18.56 7.48 4.69
CA PHE A 572 17.59 6.58 4.07
C PHE A 572 16.69 7.35 3.10
N VAL A 573 16.31 6.69 2.00
CA VAL A 573 15.20 7.12 1.14
C VAL A 573 13.97 6.30 1.53
N ILE A 574 12.95 6.99 2.05
CA ILE A 574 11.68 6.43 2.51
C ILE A 574 10.63 6.70 1.44
N LYS A 575 10.02 5.66 0.89
CA LYS A 575 9.03 5.78 -0.21
C LYS A 575 7.66 5.30 0.24
N LYS A 576 6.59 6.03 -0.07
CA LYS A 576 5.21 5.59 0.21
C LYS A 576 4.81 4.40 -0.68
N ASP A 577 4.30 3.31 -0.10
CA ASP A 577 3.85 2.11 -0.83
C ASP A 577 2.36 2.20 -1.21
N GLU A 578 2.08 2.79 -2.37
CA GLU A 578 0.71 3.19 -2.70
C GLU A 578 -0.15 2.13 -3.44
N LEU A 579 0.40 1.04 -4.01
CA LEU A 579 -0.18 0.55 -5.29
C LEU A 579 -0.47 -0.94 -5.51
N LYS A 580 -0.45 -1.86 -4.53
CA LYS A 580 -0.72 -3.29 -4.87
C LYS A 580 -1.93 -3.95 -4.19
N SER A 581 -2.32 -3.54 -2.97
CA SER A 581 -3.39 -4.23 -2.25
C SER A 581 -4.80 -3.83 -2.70
N GLY A 582 -5.03 -2.57 -3.09
CA GLY A 582 -6.36 -2.04 -3.44
C GLY A 582 -6.95 -2.65 -4.72
N PHE A 583 -6.21 -2.65 -5.83
CA PHE A 583 -6.71 -3.14 -7.12
C PHE A 583 -6.98 -4.65 -7.11
N SER A 584 -6.10 -5.43 -6.49
CA SER A 584 -6.27 -6.89 -6.39
C SER A 584 -7.51 -7.25 -5.56
N LEU A 585 -7.84 -6.47 -4.53
CA LEU A 585 -9.08 -6.60 -3.77
C LEU A 585 -10.32 -6.16 -4.57
N ALA A 586 -10.23 -5.03 -5.28
CA ALA A 586 -11.31 -4.54 -6.16
C ALA A 586 -11.68 -5.57 -7.24
N ARG A 587 -10.68 -6.16 -7.90
CA ARG A 587 -10.91 -7.26 -8.87
C ARG A 587 -11.52 -8.48 -8.21
N MET A 588 -11.02 -8.87 -7.03
CA MET A 588 -11.59 -9.97 -6.27
C MET A 588 -13.07 -9.72 -5.98
N ASN A 589 -13.46 -8.52 -5.55
CA ASN A 589 -14.85 -8.16 -5.30
C ASN A 589 -15.72 -8.30 -6.55
N LEU A 590 -15.21 -7.85 -7.71
CA LEU A 590 -15.90 -8.03 -8.99
C LEU A 590 -16.10 -9.50 -9.34
N SER A 591 -15.07 -10.34 -9.26
CA SER A 591 -15.20 -11.79 -9.52
C SER A 591 -16.16 -12.45 -8.52
N ARG A 592 -16.05 -12.10 -7.24
CA ARG A 592 -16.88 -12.65 -6.17
C ARG A 592 -18.37 -12.37 -6.40
N LEU A 593 -18.73 -11.19 -6.93
CA LEU A 593 -20.09 -10.85 -7.32
C LEU A 593 -20.69 -11.85 -8.31
N TYR A 594 -19.90 -12.55 -9.12
CA TYR A 594 -20.36 -13.58 -10.07
C TYR A 594 -20.39 -15.00 -9.50
N GLY A 595 -20.07 -15.17 -8.21
CA GLY A 595 -20.25 -16.42 -7.49
C GLY A 595 -21.73 -16.82 -7.32
N PRO A 596 -22.01 -18.06 -6.88
CA PRO A 596 -23.39 -18.58 -6.77
C PRO A 596 -24.28 -17.81 -5.78
N ARG A 597 -23.69 -17.16 -4.77
CA ARG A 597 -24.42 -16.53 -3.65
C ARG A 597 -25.12 -15.21 -4.01
N PHE A 598 -24.64 -14.48 -5.01
CA PHE A 598 -25.00 -13.07 -5.22
C PHE A 598 -25.97 -12.85 -6.39
N ASN A 599 -26.85 -13.81 -6.67
CA ASN A 599 -27.85 -13.69 -7.75
C ASN A 599 -28.73 -12.43 -7.60
N VAL A 600 -29.26 -12.19 -6.39
CA VAL A 600 -30.12 -11.01 -6.12
C VAL A 600 -29.33 -9.72 -6.33
N LEU A 601 -28.10 -9.64 -5.79
CA LEU A 601 -27.26 -8.46 -5.94
C LEU A 601 -26.91 -8.18 -7.41
N ARG A 602 -26.69 -9.21 -8.23
CA ARG A 602 -26.52 -9.04 -9.68
C ARG A 602 -27.77 -8.50 -10.37
N GLN A 603 -28.96 -8.93 -9.97
CA GLN A 603 -30.20 -8.38 -10.53
C GLN A 603 -30.35 -6.89 -10.19
N LEU A 604 -30.02 -6.49 -8.96
CA LEU A 604 -30.08 -5.10 -8.53
C LEU A 604 -29.02 -4.24 -9.25
N LEU A 605 -27.75 -4.66 -9.20
CA LEU A 605 -26.62 -3.83 -9.63
C LEU A 605 -26.28 -3.94 -11.13
N CYS A 606 -26.35 -5.14 -11.70
CA CYS A 606 -26.00 -5.37 -13.10
C CYS A 606 -27.20 -5.17 -14.02
N ASN A 607 -28.38 -5.62 -13.60
CA ASN A 607 -29.59 -5.55 -14.42
C ASN A 607 -30.48 -4.34 -14.09
N GLY A 608 -30.10 -3.52 -13.10
CA GLY A 608 -30.81 -2.30 -12.72
C GLY A 608 -32.21 -2.54 -12.17
N GLN A 609 -32.42 -3.64 -11.43
CA GLN A 609 -33.71 -3.85 -10.75
C GLN A 609 -33.85 -2.91 -9.56
N PRO A 610 -35.00 -2.22 -9.41
CA PRO A 610 -35.26 -1.36 -8.26
C PRO A 610 -35.39 -2.20 -6.98
N PRO A 611 -35.06 -1.62 -5.79
CA PRO A 611 -35.27 -2.30 -4.52
C PRO A 611 -36.76 -2.34 -4.20
N GLN A 612 -37.17 -3.36 -3.46
CA GLN A 612 -38.51 -3.47 -2.94
C GLN A 612 -38.63 -2.71 -1.62
N MET A 613 -39.81 -2.11 -1.40
CA MET A 613 -40.13 -1.38 -0.18
C MET A 613 -41.31 -2.06 0.51
N ARG A 614 -41.14 -2.41 1.79
CA ARG A 614 -42.21 -2.91 2.64
C ARG A 614 -43.16 -1.80 3.03
N GLN A 615 -44.42 -2.17 3.25
CA GLN A 615 -45.32 -1.29 3.97
C GLN A 615 -44.78 -1.09 5.40
N PRO A 616 -44.72 0.15 5.89
CA PRO A 616 -44.19 0.44 7.21
C PRO A 616 -45.04 -0.29 8.25
N ARG A 617 -44.42 -1.17 9.03
CA ARG A 617 -45.04 -1.68 10.26
C ARG A 617 -45.05 -0.52 11.25
N CYS A 618 -46.22 -0.21 11.80
CA CYS A 618 -46.35 0.78 12.85
C CYS A 618 -45.70 0.22 14.12
N GLU A 619 -44.38 0.34 14.24
CA GLU A 619 -43.62 -0.17 15.38
C GLU A 619 -43.37 0.96 16.38
N SER A 620 -44.06 0.84 17.51
CA SER A 620 -43.86 1.62 18.73
C SER A 620 -42.46 1.35 19.28
N GLY A 621 -41.51 2.26 19.03
CA GLY A 621 -40.14 2.13 19.52
C GLY A 621 -39.11 3.10 18.94
N VAL A 622 -39.45 3.92 17.93
CA VAL A 622 -38.55 4.96 17.43
C VAL A 622 -38.30 6.00 18.53
N PRO A 623 -37.05 6.25 18.96
CA PRO A 623 -36.74 7.34 19.88
C PRO A 623 -37.06 8.66 19.16
N SER A 624 -38.21 9.25 19.47
CA SER A 624 -38.83 10.29 18.63
C SER A 624 -38.59 11.72 19.12
N THR A 625 -37.83 11.94 20.20
CA THR A 625 -37.78 13.28 20.81
C THR A 625 -36.76 14.22 20.17
N ASP A 626 -35.78 13.71 19.43
CA ASP A 626 -34.59 14.51 19.04
C ASP A 626 -34.33 14.58 17.52
N LEU A 627 -35.15 13.93 16.69
CA LEU A 627 -35.00 13.93 15.23
C LEU A 627 -36.01 14.86 14.57
N ASP A 628 -35.59 15.54 13.49
CA ASP A 628 -36.51 16.31 12.66
C ASP A 628 -37.33 15.40 11.71
N GLU A 629 -38.33 16.01 11.04
CA GLU A 629 -39.24 15.31 10.12
C GLU A 629 -38.53 14.62 8.95
N ASP A 630 -37.49 15.23 8.37
CA ASP A 630 -36.74 14.65 7.25
C ASP A 630 -35.90 13.47 7.74
N GLN A 631 -35.27 13.61 8.91
CA GLN A 631 -34.51 12.53 9.55
C GLN A 631 -35.39 11.35 9.94
N LEU A 632 -36.60 11.61 10.45
CA LEU A 632 -37.58 10.58 10.79
C LEU A 632 -38.12 9.87 9.54
N ALA A 633 -38.42 10.61 8.47
CA ALA A 633 -38.83 10.03 7.20
C ALA A 633 -37.71 9.18 6.58
N ALA A 634 -36.46 9.66 6.64
CA ALA A 634 -35.29 8.91 6.18
C ALA A 634 -35.08 7.61 6.96
N LEU A 635 -35.26 7.65 8.29
CA LEU A 635 -35.22 6.47 9.14
C LEU A 635 -36.27 5.45 8.71
N GLN A 636 -37.54 5.87 8.56
CA GLN A 636 -38.64 4.99 8.13
C GLN A 636 -38.39 4.39 6.75
N HIS A 637 -37.86 5.19 5.82
CA HIS A 637 -37.50 4.76 4.48
C HIS A 637 -36.43 3.67 4.50
N CYS A 638 -35.35 3.88 5.27
CA CYS A 638 -34.29 2.89 5.43
C CYS A 638 -34.79 1.58 6.05
N LEU A 639 -35.71 1.65 7.01
CA LEU A 639 -36.31 0.47 7.66
C LEU A 639 -37.29 -0.28 6.74
N ALA A 640 -37.89 0.40 5.77
CA ALA A 640 -38.84 -0.19 4.83
C ALA A 640 -38.15 -0.95 3.68
N ALA A 641 -36.91 -0.62 3.33
CA ALA A 641 -36.20 -1.26 2.23
C ALA A 641 -35.90 -2.75 2.47
N GLU A 642 -36.20 -3.58 1.47
CA GLU A 642 -35.95 -5.03 1.54
C GLU A 642 -34.52 -5.41 1.18
N GLU A 643 -33.92 -4.73 0.20
CA GLU A 643 -32.55 -4.99 -0.27
C GLU A 643 -31.62 -3.80 -0.01
N TYR A 644 -31.98 -2.60 -0.47
CA TYR A 644 -31.17 -1.41 -0.20
C TYR A 644 -31.96 -0.10 -0.10
N ALA A 645 -31.37 0.86 0.62
CA ALA A 645 -31.82 2.24 0.68
C ALA A 645 -30.64 3.20 0.46
N LEU A 646 -30.93 4.40 -0.01
CA LEU A 646 -29.95 5.47 -0.20
C LEU A 646 -30.33 6.63 0.71
N LEU A 647 -29.38 7.13 1.49
CA LEU A 647 -29.55 8.31 2.32
C LEU A 647 -28.70 9.45 1.75
N LEU A 648 -29.35 10.38 1.05
CA LEU A 648 -28.74 11.61 0.59
C LEU A 648 -28.69 12.60 1.75
N GLY A 649 -27.50 12.71 2.33
CA GLY A 649 -27.24 13.60 3.43
C GLY A 649 -26.44 14.80 2.99
N MET A 650 -27.12 15.92 2.76
CA MET A 650 -26.46 17.18 2.40
C MET A 650 -25.59 17.73 3.57
N PRO A 651 -24.81 18.79 3.37
CA PRO A 651 -23.91 19.36 4.37
C PRO A 651 -24.68 19.89 5.58
N GLY A 652 -24.17 19.59 6.78
CA GLY A 652 -24.78 20.06 8.03
C GLY A 652 -26.14 19.44 8.40
N THR A 653 -26.67 18.45 7.66
CA THR A 653 -28.02 17.90 7.89
C THR A 653 -28.14 16.87 9.00
N GLY A 654 -27.05 16.64 9.74
CA GLY A 654 -27.03 15.66 10.82
C GLY A 654 -26.99 14.21 10.37
N LYS A 655 -26.37 13.91 9.21
CA LYS A 655 -26.11 12.54 8.71
C LYS A 655 -25.80 11.54 9.82
N THR A 656 -24.75 11.84 10.60
CA THR A 656 -24.29 10.94 11.65
C THR A 656 -25.33 10.75 12.76
N THR A 657 -26.09 11.79 13.10
CA THR A 657 -27.19 11.72 14.08
C THR A 657 -28.30 10.79 13.58
N THR A 658 -28.69 10.90 12.30
CA THR A 658 -29.66 10.00 11.66
C THR A 658 -29.15 8.56 11.64
N LEU A 659 -27.87 8.33 11.33
CA LEU A 659 -27.27 6.99 11.33
C LEU A 659 -27.22 6.37 12.72
N VAL A 660 -26.87 7.15 13.76
CA VAL A 660 -26.89 6.66 15.15
C VAL A 660 -28.31 6.24 15.55
N ALA A 661 -29.33 7.03 15.19
CA ALA A 661 -30.72 6.67 15.45
C ALA A 661 -31.14 5.39 14.70
N LEU A 662 -30.79 5.29 13.41
CA LEU A 662 -31.03 4.10 12.59
C LEU A 662 -30.38 2.85 13.19
N VAL A 663 -29.10 2.92 13.55
CA VAL A 663 -28.37 1.83 14.18
C VAL A 663 -29.05 1.40 15.48
N ARG A 664 -29.46 2.35 16.33
CA ARG A 664 -30.18 2.03 17.58
C ARG A 664 -31.53 1.33 17.32
N THR A 665 -32.29 1.79 16.34
CA THR A 665 -33.56 1.15 15.96
C THR A 665 -33.32 -0.28 15.43
N LEU A 666 -32.34 -0.46 14.55
CA LEU A 666 -31.98 -1.78 14.01
C LEU A 666 -31.49 -2.75 15.11
N ILE A 667 -30.70 -2.25 16.07
CA ILE A 667 -30.26 -3.02 17.24
C ILE A 667 -31.44 -3.47 18.09
N SER A 668 -32.44 -2.59 18.30
CA SER A 668 -33.65 -2.93 19.06
C SER A 668 -34.49 -4.03 18.38
N GLN A 669 -34.34 -4.19 17.07
CA GLN A 669 -34.92 -5.28 16.27
C GLN A 669 -34.03 -6.54 16.25
N GLY A 670 -32.92 -6.54 16.99
CA GLY A 670 -31.98 -7.66 17.08
C GLY A 670 -31.02 -7.78 15.91
N ALA A 671 -30.92 -6.76 15.04
CA ALA A 671 -30.08 -6.83 13.85
C ALA A 671 -28.58 -6.80 14.19
N LYS A 672 -27.79 -7.51 13.36
CA LYS A 672 -26.33 -7.40 13.35
C LYS A 672 -25.88 -6.50 12.21
N ILE A 673 -25.04 -5.50 12.51
CA ILE A 673 -24.76 -4.37 11.64
C ILE A 673 -23.26 -4.26 11.37
N LEU A 674 -22.90 -4.13 10.10
CA LEU A 674 -21.56 -3.76 9.64
C LEU A 674 -21.55 -2.28 9.23
N ILE A 675 -20.73 -1.48 9.89
CA ILE A 675 -20.41 -0.10 9.51
C ILE A 675 -19.16 -0.12 8.63
N SER A 676 -19.24 0.55 7.49
CA SER A 676 -18.10 0.71 6.60
C SER A 676 -18.00 2.11 6.00
N SER A 677 -16.80 2.47 5.56
CA SER A 677 -16.53 3.71 4.81
C SER A 677 -15.21 3.55 4.05
N TYR A 678 -14.84 4.57 3.27
CA TYR A 678 -13.55 4.63 2.60
C TYR A 678 -12.39 4.81 3.60
N THR A 679 -12.55 5.78 4.52
CA THR A 679 -11.50 6.21 5.43
C THR A 679 -11.66 5.61 6.82
N HIS A 680 -10.56 5.51 7.56
CA HIS A 680 -10.59 5.09 8.96
C HIS A 680 -11.34 6.09 9.84
N SER A 681 -11.12 7.39 9.62
CA SER A 681 -11.75 8.46 10.39
C SER A 681 -13.27 8.47 10.31
N ALA A 682 -13.86 8.24 9.12
CA ALA A 682 -15.31 8.19 8.98
C ALA A 682 -15.94 7.00 9.76
N VAL A 683 -15.30 5.82 9.71
CA VAL A 683 -15.72 4.65 10.50
C VAL A 683 -15.62 4.95 11.99
N ASP A 684 -14.48 5.49 12.43
CA ASP A 684 -14.19 5.73 13.84
C ASP A 684 -15.15 6.78 14.43
N ASN A 685 -15.38 7.89 13.72
CA ASN A 685 -16.33 8.94 14.11
C ASN A 685 -17.75 8.40 14.37
N LEU A 686 -18.25 7.53 13.48
CA LEU A 686 -19.58 6.94 13.61
C LEU A 686 -19.62 5.92 14.77
N LEU A 687 -18.60 5.07 14.90
CA LEU A 687 -18.52 4.10 16.01
C LEU A 687 -18.43 4.76 17.38
N THR A 688 -17.63 5.83 17.51
CA THR A 688 -17.49 6.59 18.76
C THR A 688 -18.84 7.17 19.19
N LYS A 689 -19.60 7.75 18.25
CA LYS A 689 -20.95 8.26 18.53
C LYS A 689 -21.95 7.15 18.88
N ILE A 690 -21.91 6.00 18.20
CA ILE A 690 -22.74 4.84 18.55
C ILE A 690 -22.40 4.33 19.96
N ARG A 691 -21.11 4.18 20.27
CA ARG A 691 -20.60 3.72 21.56
C ARG A 691 -21.03 4.65 22.70
N ALA A 692 -21.03 5.96 22.47
CA ALA A 692 -21.50 6.95 23.44
C ALA A 692 -22.97 6.75 23.86
N THR A 693 -23.78 6.05 23.06
CA THR A 693 -25.18 5.70 23.41
C THR A 693 -25.31 4.44 24.28
N GLY A 694 -24.20 3.83 24.68
CA GLY A 694 -24.16 2.61 25.50
C GLY A 694 -24.22 1.31 24.69
N VAL A 695 -24.11 1.39 23.35
CA VAL A 695 -24.07 0.22 22.46
C VAL A 695 -22.65 -0.37 22.42
N SER A 696 -22.54 -1.69 22.54
CA SER A 696 -21.28 -2.40 22.32
C SER A 696 -20.91 -2.40 20.85
N VAL A 697 -19.67 -2.01 20.55
CA VAL A 697 -19.10 -1.96 19.20
C VAL A 697 -17.78 -2.75 19.16
N LEU A 698 -17.43 -3.28 17.99
CA LEU A 698 -16.10 -3.85 17.72
C LEU A 698 -15.50 -3.25 16.46
N ARG A 699 -14.19 -2.95 16.53
CA ARG A 699 -13.42 -2.36 15.44
C ARG A 699 -12.46 -3.39 14.83
N LEU A 700 -12.40 -3.47 13.50
CA LEU A 700 -11.46 -4.34 12.79
C LEU A 700 -10.51 -3.51 11.93
N GLY A 701 -9.19 -3.72 12.04
CA GLY A 701 -8.19 -3.02 11.26
C GLY A 701 -6.88 -2.82 12.02
N ASN A 702 -5.90 -2.19 11.38
CA ASN A 702 -4.62 -1.87 12.02
C ASN A 702 -4.83 -0.80 13.12
N ALA A 703 -4.39 -1.11 14.34
CA ALA A 703 -4.48 -0.22 15.50
C ALA A 703 -3.77 1.12 15.33
N GLU A 704 -2.75 1.21 14.47
CA GLU A 704 -2.03 2.46 14.18
C GLU A 704 -2.90 3.48 13.42
N ARG A 705 -3.94 3.02 12.73
CA ARG A 705 -4.87 3.84 11.93
C ARG A 705 -6.21 4.08 12.62
N VAL A 706 -6.41 3.53 13.81
CA VAL A 706 -7.65 3.65 14.57
C VAL A 706 -7.51 4.74 15.62
N GLU A 707 -8.56 5.52 15.82
CA GLU A 707 -8.65 6.53 16.87
C GLU A 707 -8.36 5.94 18.26
N ASP A 708 -7.63 6.68 19.11
CA ASP A 708 -7.21 6.21 20.43
C ASP A 708 -8.39 5.78 21.32
N SER A 709 -9.55 6.44 21.18
CA SER A 709 -10.77 6.15 21.92
C SER A 709 -11.43 4.80 21.57
N LEU A 710 -11.02 4.18 20.46
CA LEU A 710 -11.53 2.89 19.98
C LEU A 710 -10.49 1.76 20.05
N LYS A 711 -9.27 2.04 20.49
CA LYS A 711 -8.21 1.02 20.57
C LYS A 711 -8.55 -0.15 21.47
N ASP A 712 -9.32 0.06 22.53
CA ASP A 712 -9.77 -0.96 23.48
C ASP A 712 -10.87 -1.89 22.94
N VAL A 713 -11.51 -1.53 21.82
CA VAL A 713 -12.57 -2.32 21.17
C VAL A 713 -12.10 -2.95 19.85
N ILE A 714 -10.80 -2.92 19.57
CA ILE A 714 -10.22 -3.61 18.42
C ILE A 714 -10.21 -5.12 18.67
N ILE A 715 -10.66 -5.92 17.70
CA ILE A 715 -10.51 -7.38 17.77
C ILE A 715 -9.12 -7.78 17.31
N ASN A 716 -8.19 -7.89 18.26
CA ASN A 716 -6.82 -8.32 18.03
C ASN A 716 -6.24 -9.08 19.24
N GLU A 717 -5.00 -9.55 19.08
CA GLU A 717 -4.22 -10.26 20.08
C GLU A 717 -3.78 -9.37 21.25
N GLU A 718 -3.84 -8.04 21.10
CA GLU A 718 -3.55 -7.09 22.19
C GLU A 718 -4.67 -7.10 23.23
N ASN A 719 -5.92 -6.97 22.78
CA ASN A 719 -7.11 -6.87 23.63
C ASN A 719 -7.64 -8.24 24.08
N TYR A 720 -7.40 -9.31 23.31
CA TYR A 720 -7.89 -10.64 23.62
C TYR A 720 -6.77 -11.67 23.69
N LYS A 721 -6.75 -12.47 24.77
CA LYS A 721 -5.71 -13.48 25.02
C LYS A 721 -6.18 -14.92 24.79
N THR A 722 -7.47 -15.13 24.53
CA THR A 722 -8.03 -16.45 24.23
C THR A 722 -9.09 -16.37 23.12
N ILE A 723 -9.24 -17.46 22.37
CA ILE A 723 -10.26 -17.65 21.34
C ILE A 723 -11.66 -17.57 21.97
N GLN A 724 -11.82 -18.11 23.18
CA GLN A 724 -13.10 -18.04 23.88
C GLN A 724 -13.49 -16.61 24.26
N ALA A 725 -12.52 -15.78 24.67
CA ALA A 725 -12.77 -14.36 24.94
C ALA A 725 -13.17 -13.61 23.66
N MET A 726 -12.47 -13.83 22.54
CA MET A 726 -12.86 -13.24 21.25
C MET A 726 -14.24 -13.69 20.79
N ARG A 727 -14.54 -14.99 20.89
CA ARG A 727 -15.86 -15.53 20.55
C ARG A 727 -16.96 -14.88 21.37
N THR A 728 -16.73 -14.71 22.68
CA THR A 728 -17.68 -14.07 23.59
C THR A 728 -17.90 -12.60 23.21
N ALA A 729 -16.83 -11.88 22.87
CA ALA A 729 -16.93 -10.49 22.39
C ALA A 729 -17.72 -10.37 21.07
N ILE A 730 -17.42 -11.23 20.08
CA ILE A 730 -18.10 -11.25 18.77
C ILE A 730 -19.58 -11.65 18.90
N GLN A 731 -19.91 -12.56 19.83
CA GLN A 731 -21.29 -12.97 20.09
C GLN A 731 -22.08 -11.91 20.86
N GLY A 732 -21.43 -11.23 21.82
CA GLY A 732 -22.04 -10.17 22.61
C GLY A 732 -22.15 -8.81 21.89
N THR A 733 -21.60 -8.68 20.68
CA THR A 733 -21.58 -7.43 19.92
C THR A 733 -22.53 -7.48 18.72
N GLN A 734 -23.26 -6.38 18.52
CA GLN A 734 -24.18 -6.21 17.38
C GLN A 734 -23.61 -5.29 16.28
N VAL A 735 -22.69 -4.38 16.61
CA VAL A 735 -22.13 -3.40 15.66
C VAL A 735 -20.64 -3.63 15.44
N PHE A 736 -20.24 -3.77 14.18
CA PHE A 736 -18.86 -3.99 13.76
C PHE A 736 -18.45 -2.89 12.79
N GLY A 737 -17.23 -2.38 12.86
CA GLY A 737 -16.73 -1.39 11.91
C GLY A 737 -15.41 -1.75 11.25
N THR A 738 -15.35 -1.57 9.93
CA THR A 738 -14.14 -1.76 9.11
C THR A 738 -14.21 -0.88 7.86
N THR A 739 -13.07 -0.50 7.28
CA THR A 739 -13.07 0.20 5.99
C THR A 739 -13.48 -0.73 4.85
N CYS A 740 -13.89 -0.20 3.69
CA CYS A 740 -14.27 -1.03 2.55
C CYS A 740 -13.10 -1.91 2.06
N LEU A 741 -11.87 -1.41 2.15
CA LEU A 741 -10.67 -2.20 1.85
C LEU A 741 -10.34 -3.22 2.96
N GLY A 742 -10.86 -3.02 4.17
CA GLY A 742 -10.78 -3.95 5.30
C GLY A 742 -11.87 -5.03 5.29
N SER A 743 -12.71 -5.12 4.26
CA SER A 743 -13.81 -6.09 4.18
C SER A 743 -13.33 -7.55 4.03
N ASN A 744 -12.05 -7.75 3.71
CA ASN A 744 -11.43 -9.08 3.62
C ASN A 744 -10.86 -9.58 4.96
N HIS A 745 -11.16 -8.93 6.08
CA HIS A 745 -10.65 -9.33 7.39
C HIS A 745 -11.12 -10.77 7.74
N PRO A 746 -10.23 -11.68 8.19
CA PRO A 746 -10.54 -13.11 8.34
C PRO A 746 -11.74 -13.43 9.25
N ILE A 747 -11.94 -12.64 10.31
CA ILE A 747 -13.07 -12.80 11.25
C ILE A 747 -14.43 -12.56 10.58
N LEU A 748 -14.52 -11.69 9.56
CA LEU A 748 -15.78 -11.33 8.91
C LEU A 748 -16.40 -12.53 8.17
N GLY A 749 -15.60 -13.51 7.77
CA GLY A 749 -16.10 -14.77 7.18
C GLY A 749 -16.96 -15.62 8.12
N HIS A 750 -16.90 -15.35 9.43
CA HIS A 750 -17.64 -16.08 10.47
C HIS A 750 -18.85 -15.31 10.99
N ILE A 751 -19.18 -14.18 10.37
CA ILE A 751 -20.25 -13.29 10.81
C ILE A 751 -21.21 -13.05 9.65
N GLU A 752 -22.48 -13.36 9.86
CA GLU A 752 -23.55 -12.92 8.97
C GLU A 752 -24.11 -11.59 9.46
N PHE A 753 -24.15 -10.59 8.58
CA PHE A 753 -24.71 -9.29 8.88
C PHE A 753 -26.10 -9.16 8.26
N ASP A 754 -27.03 -8.55 8.99
CA ASP A 754 -28.35 -8.22 8.47
C ASP A 754 -28.29 -6.93 7.64
N TYR A 755 -27.50 -5.96 8.11
CA TYR A 755 -27.30 -4.67 7.45
C TYR A 755 -25.82 -4.33 7.30
N CYS A 756 -25.45 -3.81 6.14
CA CYS A 756 -24.21 -3.06 5.93
C CYS A 756 -24.55 -1.58 5.70
N ILE A 757 -24.07 -0.68 6.54
CA ILE A 757 -24.21 0.76 6.36
C ILE A 757 -22.86 1.28 5.88
N VAL A 758 -22.85 1.89 4.71
CA VAL A 758 -21.64 2.48 4.10
C VAL A 758 -21.77 3.99 4.16
N ASP A 759 -20.99 4.63 5.03
CA ASP A 759 -20.87 6.08 5.12
C ASP A 759 -19.86 6.60 4.10
N GLU A 760 -20.05 7.84 3.64
CA GLU A 760 -19.29 8.44 2.53
C GLU A 760 -19.26 7.58 1.25
N ALA A 761 -20.37 6.88 0.98
CA ALA A 761 -20.49 5.98 -0.17
C ALA A 761 -20.37 6.70 -1.53
N SER A 762 -20.58 8.02 -1.57
CA SER A 762 -20.38 8.84 -2.77
C SER A 762 -18.91 8.95 -3.19
N GLN A 763 -17.97 8.69 -2.28
CA GLN A 763 -16.52 8.78 -2.49
C GLN A 763 -15.86 7.43 -2.81
N ILE A 764 -16.65 6.36 -2.89
CA ILE A 764 -16.12 4.99 -3.04
C ILE A 764 -16.39 4.50 -4.46
N THR A 765 -15.35 3.99 -5.13
CA THR A 765 -15.51 3.33 -6.43
C THR A 765 -16.38 2.09 -6.30
N VAL A 766 -17.15 1.77 -7.34
CA VAL A 766 -18.03 0.58 -7.34
C VAL A 766 -17.28 -0.70 -6.95
N PRO A 767 -16.11 -1.03 -7.52
CA PRO A 767 -15.39 -2.26 -7.13
C PRO A 767 -14.97 -2.32 -5.66
N ALA A 768 -14.68 -1.18 -5.03
CA ALA A 768 -14.26 -1.14 -3.63
C ALA A 768 -15.44 -1.37 -2.67
N VAL A 769 -16.59 -0.73 -2.89
CA VAL A 769 -17.76 -0.86 -1.99
C VAL A 769 -18.40 -2.25 -2.03
N LEU A 770 -18.28 -2.96 -3.17
CA LEU A 770 -18.79 -4.33 -3.33
C LEU A 770 -18.33 -5.27 -2.19
N GLY A 771 -17.09 -5.10 -1.72
CA GLY A 771 -16.52 -5.95 -0.67
C GLY A 771 -17.32 -5.94 0.63
N SER A 772 -17.80 -4.77 1.05
CA SER A 772 -18.57 -4.60 2.29
C SER A 772 -20.03 -5.02 2.12
N ILE A 773 -20.69 -4.60 1.04
CA ILE A 773 -22.13 -4.89 0.85
C ILE A 773 -22.41 -6.39 0.64
N MET A 774 -21.44 -7.14 0.10
CA MET A 774 -21.54 -8.60 -0.06
C MET A 774 -21.46 -9.37 1.28
N LEU A 775 -21.14 -8.71 2.40
CA LEU A 775 -21.12 -9.33 3.73
C LEU A 775 -22.47 -9.28 4.44
N ALA A 776 -23.44 -8.52 3.92
CA ALA A 776 -24.74 -8.33 4.55
C ALA A 776 -25.90 -8.72 3.62
N LYS A 777 -27.07 -8.98 4.23
CA LYS A 777 -28.32 -9.26 3.50
C LYS A 777 -28.90 -8.00 2.87
N ARG A 778 -28.76 -6.86 3.55
CA ARG A 778 -29.24 -5.54 3.11
C ARG A 778 -28.12 -4.52 3.22
N PHE A 779 -28.16 -3.47 2.41
CA PHE A 779 -27.20 -2.38 2.53
C PHE A 779 -27.84 -1.00 2.45
N ILE A 780 -27.25 -0.05 3.15
CA ILE A 780 -27.66 1.36 3.15
C ILE A 780 -26.45 2.18 2.77
N LEU A 781 -26.53 2.88 1.64
CA LEU A 781 -25.47 3.77 1.20
C LEU A 781 -25.82 5.19 1.63
N VAL A 782 -24.86 5.86 2.26
CA VAL A 782 -25.03 7.19 2.82
C VAL A 782 -23.97 8.07 2.20
N GLY A 783 -24.34 9.26 1.76
CA GLY A 783 -23.39 10.21 1.21
C GLY A 783 -24.07 11.34 0.47
N ASP A 784 -23.27 12.08 -0.29
CA ASP A 784 -23.73 13.15 -1.17
C ASP A 784 -22.97 13.07 -2.49
N HIS A 785 -23.69 12.81 -3.59
CA HIS A 785 -23.10 12.73 -4.92
C HIS A 785 -22.83 14.10 -5.55
N ASN A 786 -23.22 15.19 -4.86
CA ASN A 786 -22.84 16.54 -5.21
C ASN A 786 -21.58 17.00 -4.47
N GLN A 787 -21.04 16.18 -3.55
CA GLN A 787 -19.72 16.34 -2.93
C GLN A 787 -18.66 15.54 -3.71
N LEU A 788 -17.44 15.46 -3.17
CA LEU A 788 -16.28 14.82 -3.83
C LEU A 788 -16.61 13.40 -4.35
N PRO A 789 -16.33 13.10 -5.63
CA PRO A 789 -16.43 11.75 -6.17
C PRO A 789 -15.25 10.89 -5.72
N PRO A 790 -15.24 9.57 -6.02
CA PRO A 790 -14.08 8.74 -5.81
C PRO A 790 -12.85 9.30 -6.53
N LEU A 791 -11.71 9.33 -5.83
CA LEU A 791 -10.44 9.78 -6.38
C LEU A 791 -9.92 8.78 -7.43
N VAL A 792 -9.73 9.25 -8.65
CA VAL A 792 -9.24 8.48 -9.80
C VAL A 792 -8.17 9.29 -10.51
N ARG A 793 -7.02 8.70 -10.82
CA ARG A 793 -5.89 9.38 -11.48
C ARG A 793 -6.05 9.38 -13.01
N SER A 794 -6.53 8.28 -13.57
CA SER A 794 -6.64 8.06 -15.01
C SER A 794 -7.79 8.85 -15.63
N LYS A 795 -7.45 9.83 -16.48
CA LYS A 795 -8.42 10.63 -17.23
C LYS A 795 -9.33 9.78 -18.11
N SER A 796 -8.76 8.75 -18.74
CA SER A 796 -9.50 7.80 -19.56
C SER A 796 -10.48 6.99 -18.73
N ALA A 797 -10.12 6.61 -17.50
CA ALA A 797 -11.02 5.92 -16.59
C ALA A 797 -12.15 6.84 -16.07
N ILE A 798 -11.84 8.10 -15.75
CA ILE A 798 -12.84 9.13 -15.37
C ILE A 798 -13.87 9.30 -16.49
N ALA A 799 -13.41 9.52 -17.73
CA ALA A 799 -14.29 9.72 -18.89
C ALA A 799 -15.23 8.53 -19.16
N LEU A 800 -14.86 7.33 -18.70
CA LEU A 800 -15.64 6.10 -18.83
C LEU A 800 -16.42 5.75 -17.53
N GLY A 801 -16.34 6.58 -16.49
CA GLY A 801 -17.17 6.53 -15.28
C GLY A 801 -16.58 5.83 -14.06
N LEU A 802 -15.25 5.71 -13.93
CA LEU A 802 -14.66 5.12 -12.71
C LEU A 802 -14.87 5.98 -11.45
N ASN A 803 -15.01 7.29 -11.63
CA ASN A 803 -15.35 8.25 -10.58
C ASN A 803 -16.87 8.36 -10.33
N GLU A 804 -17.67 7.45 -10.91
CA GLU A 804 -19.09 7.33 -10.54
C GLU A 804 -19.22 6.31 -9.43
N SER A 805 -19.60 6.77 -8.24
CA SER A 805 -19.85 5.90 -7.10
C SER A 805 -21.13 5.10 -7.26
N LEU A 806 -21.20 3.98 -6.53
CA LEU A 806 -22.41 3.17 -6.51
C LEU A 806 -23.62 3.96 -6.01
N PHE A 807 -23.40 4.87 -5.05
CA PHE A 807 -24.44 5.77 -4.54
C PHE A 807 -25.03 6.62 -5.67
N LYS A 808 -24.19 7.30 -6.46
CA LYS A 808 -24.64 8.14 -7.59
C LYS A 808 -25.44 7.33 -8.60
N ILE A 809 -24.87 6.19 -9.04
CA ILE A 809 -25.49 5.32 -10.05
C ILE A 809 -26.89 4.88 -9.61
N LEU A 810 -27.04 4.38 -8.38
CA LEU A 810 -28.33 3.90 -7.88
C LEU A 810 -29.30 5.05 -7.59
N ALA A 811 -28.82 6.22 -7.16
CA ALA A 811 -29.66 7.39 -6.92
C ALA A 811 -30.30 7.92 -8.20
N GLU A 812 -29.54 7.95 -9.31
CA GLU A 812 -30.03 8.36 -10.62
C GLU A 812 -30.97 7.31 -11.25
N GLN A 813 -30.63 6.02 -11.11
CA GLN A 813 -31.46 4.92 -11.65
C GLN A 813 -32.76 4.74 -10.88
N HIS A 814 -32.73 4.91 -9.55
CA HIS A 814 -33.85 4.62 -8.67
C HIS A 814 -34.08 5.76 -7.65
N PRO A 815 -34.61 6.92 -8.09
CA PRO A 815 -34.87 8.05 -7.20
C PRO A 815 -35.82 7.70 -6.04
N THR A 816 -36.71 6.72 -6.23
CA THR A 816 -37.62 6.23 -5.18
C THR A 816 -36.91 5.50 -4.05
N ALA A 817 -35.65 5.11 -4.21
CA ALA A 817 -34.83 4.49 -3.17
C ALA A 817 -34.08 5.53 -2.32
N VAL A 818 -34.16 6.83 -2.66
CA VAL A 818 -33.43 7.92 -2.00
C VAL A 818 -34.29 8.60 -0.94
N ALA A 819 -33.83 8.57 0.30
CA ALA A 819 -34.26 9.48 1.35
C ALA A 819 -33.33 10.70 1.40
N THR A 820 -33.88 11.91 1.42
CA THR A 820 -33.10 13.15 1.41
C THR A 820 -33.25 13.91 2.71
N LEU A 821 -32.12 14.30 3.32
CA LEU A 821 -32.09 15.20 4.47
C LEU A 821 -31.89 16.64 3.97
N ARG A 822 -32.80 17.56 4.29
CA ARG A 822 -32.74 18.96 3.81
C ARG A 822 -32.47 19.98 4.91
N LYS A 823 -32.94 19.72 6.13
CA LYS A 823 -32.73 20.61 7.28
C LYS A 823 -31.27 20.55 7.73
N GLN A 824 -30.55 21.66 7.62
CA GLN A 824 -29.13 21.79 7.97
C GLN A 824 -28.93 22.66 9.23
N TYR A 825 -27.93 22.31 10.03
CA TYR A 825 -27.66 22.90 11.35
C TYR A 825 -26.27 23.54 11.44
N ARG A 826 -25.63 23.81 10.30
CA ARG A 826 -24.25 24.31 10.21
C ARG A 826 -24.16 25.73 9.67
N MET A 827 -24.66 25.97 8.45
CA MET A 827 -24.48 27.23 7.72
C MET A 827 -25.53 28.26 8.11
N CYS A 828 -25.11 29.52 8.26
CA CYS A 828 -26.07 30.63 8.31
C CYS A 828 -26.83 30.78 6.98
N GLN A 829 -27.92 31.56 6.97
CA GLN A 829 -28.77 31.68 5.78
C GLN A 829 -28.02 32.18 4.55
N ASP A 830 -27.08 33.12 4.72
CA ASP A 830 -26.38 33.76 3.62
C ASP A 830 -25.42 32.78 2.93
N ILE A 831 -24.65 32.01 3.71
CA ILE A 831 -23.76 30.95 3.21
C ILE A 831 -24.60 29.83 2.56
N GLN A 832 -25.66 29.39 3.23
CA GLN A 832 -26.56 28.35 2.71
C GLN A 832 -27.20 28.78 1.38
N LEU A 833 -27.53 30.06 1.20
CA LEU A 833 -28.11 30.56 -0.04
C LEU A 833 -27.12 30.44 -1.21
N VAL A 834 -25.83 30.68 -0.96
CA VAL A 834 -24.80 30.46 -1.98
C VAL A 834 -24.77 28.97 -2.37
N ALA A 835 -24.67 28.05 -1.41
CA ALA A 835 -24.68 26.62 -1.66
C ALA A 835 -25.96 26.14 -2.39
N ASN A 836 -27.11 26.71 -2.08
CA ASN A 836 -28.38 26.40 -2.75
C ASN A 836 -28.42 26.88 -4.20
N LYS A 837 -27.83 28.04 -4.51
CA LYS A 837 -27.80 28.57 -5.88
C LYS A 837 -26.77 27.89 -6.76
N THR A 838 -25.68 27.40 -6.18
CA THR A 838 -24.60 26.72 -6.92
C THR A 838 -24.84 25.22 -7.07
N VAL A 839 -25.23 24.53 -5.99
CA VAL A 839 -25.24 23.05 -5.94
C VAL A 839 -26.64 22.49 -5.69
N TYR A 840 -27.29 22.91 -4.59
CA TYR A 840 -28.42 22.16 -4.02
C TYR A 840 -29.81 22.55 -4.55
N LYS A 841 -29.89 23.47 -5.51
CA LYS A 841 -31.14 23.87 -6.20
C LYS A 841 -32.27 24.24 -5.22
N ASP A 842 -31.95 25.08 -4.24
CA ASP A 842 -32.86 25.55 -3.18
C ASP A 842 -33.44 24.43 -2.27
N GLN A 843 -32.83 23.23 -2.24
CA GLN A 843 -33.30 22.13 -1.39
C GLN A 843 -32.86 22.23 0.07
N LEU A 844 -31.71 22.84 0.38
CA LEU A 844 -31.24 23.01 1.76
C LEU A 844 -32.09 24.04 2.50
N VAL A 845 -32.34 23.80 3.79
CA VAL A 845 -33.11 24.69 4.67
C VAL A 845 -32.47 24.77 6.05
N CYS A 846 -32.32 25.96 6.65
CA CYS A 846 -31.84 26.09 8.04
C CYS A 846 -32.79 25.37 9.00
N GLY A 847 -32.23 24.50 9.84
CA GLY A 847 -32.98 23.69 10.81
C GLY A 847 -33.51 24.48 12.02
N SER A 848 -33.01 25.69 12.25
CA SER A 848 -33.52 26.60 13.30
C SER A 848 -33.27 28.07 12.97
N GLU A 849 -34.05 28.97 13.60
CA GLU A 849 -33.83 30.42 13.47
C GLU A 849 -32.48 30.86 14.05
N LYS A 850 -31.96 30.13 15.06
CA LYS A 850 -30.63 30.37 15.62
C LYS A 850 -29.55 30.19 14.56
N VAL A 851 -29.54 29.05 13.87
CA VAL A 851 -28.58 28.74 12.80
C VAL A 851 -28.72 29.75 11.66
N LYS A 852 -29.96 30.05 11.25
CA LYS A 852 -30.24 31.01 10.18
C LYS A 852 -29.63 32.39 10.42
N THR A 853 -29.66 32.87 11.66
CA THR A 853 -29.25 34.23 12.04
C THR A 853 -27.84 34.34 12.62
N GLN A 854 -27.14 33.23 12.87
CA GLN A 854 -25.78 33.22 13.45
C GLN A 854 -24.79 34.08 12.65
N CYS A 855 -23.85 34.71 13.36
CA CYS A 855 -22.84 35.64 12.86
C CYS A 855 -21.57 35.50 13.72
N LEU A 856 -20.42 35.99 13.23
CA LEU A 856 -19.19 36.03 14.02
C LEU A 856 -19.31 37.02 15.20
N GLU A 857 -18.86 36.61 16.38
CA GLU A 857 -18.83 37.47 17.57
C GLU A 857 -17.54 38.29 17.62
N ILE A 858 -17.56 39.49 17.02
CA ILE A 858 -16.40 40.38 16.94
C ILE A 858 -16.42 41.43 18.06
N SER A 859 -15.28 41.63 18.74
CA SER A 859 -15.17 42.64 19.80
C SER A 859 -15.05 44.08 19.22
N ASN A 860 -16.02 44.94 19.57
CA ASN A 860 -16.09 46.33 19.08
C ASN A 860 -14.88 47.21 19.50
N SER A 861 -14.20 46.87 20.60
CA SER A 861 -13.03 47.61 21.09
C SER A 861 -11.77 47.40 20.24
N ALA A 862 -11.70 46.31 19.46
CA ALA A 862 -10.57 46.00 18.59
C ALA A 862 -10.74 46.56 17.16
N MET A 863 -11.99 46.71 16.68
CA MET A 863 -12.29 47.33 15.38
C MET A 863 -11.76 48.76 15.26
N SER A 864 -11.71 49.50 16.37
CA SER A 864 -11.18 50.87 16.40
C SER A 864 -9.64 50.95 16.38
N ALA A 865 -8.92 49.83 16.48
CA ALA A 865 -7.46 49.78 16.40
C ALA A 865 -6.94 49.43 15.00
N LEU A 866 -7.77 48.80 14.15
CA LEU A 866 -7.42 48.30 12.81
C LEU A 866 -7.73 49.31 11.68
N PHE A 867 -7.74 50.62 11.97
CA PHE A 867 -8.01 51.63 10.94
C PHE A 867 -6.99 51.54 9.79
N CYS A 868 -7.51 51.30 8.59
CA CYS A 868 -6.75 51.51 7.36
C CYS A 868 -6.54 53.01 7.16
N GLU A 869 -5.34 53.50 7.49
CA GLU A 869 -4.91 54.90 7.28
C GLU A 869 -5.13 55.36 5.82
N VAL A 870 -5.09 54.41 4.87
CA VAL A 870 -5.18 54.65 3.42
C VAL A 870 -6.62 54.97 2.95
N CYS A 871 -7.64 54.43 3.62
CA CYS A 871 -9.02 54.47 3.13
C CYS A 871 -9.98 55.32 3.99
N GLY A 872 -9.48 55.86 5.11
CA GLY A 872 -10.21 56.81 5.96
C GLY A 872 -11.57 56.27 6.42
N ASP A 873 -12.57 57.17 6.50
CA ASP A 873 -13.93 56.82 6.90
C ASP A 873 -14.81 56.23 5.79
N SER A 874 -14.23 55.77 4.67
CA SER A 874 -15.01 55.22 3.57
C SER A 874 -15.83 53.99 4.00
N PRO A 875 -17.16 53.97 3.76
CA PRO A 875 -18.00 52.79 3.98
C PRO A 875 -17.69 51.66 2.99
N HIS A 876 -16.89 51.93 1.95
CA HIS A 876 -16.47 50.95 0.94
C HIS A 876 -15.11 50.31 1.25
N CYS A 877 -14.53 50.57 2.42
CA CYS A 877 -13.30 49.89 2.86
C CYS A 877 -13.54 48.38 3.00
N TRP A 878 -12.78 47.56 2.26
CA TRP A 878 -12.88 46.11 2.32
C TRP A 878 -12.53 45.55 3.70
N ALA A 879 -11.56 46.14 4.41
CA ALA A 879 -11.18 45.73 5.76
C ALA A 879 -12.29 46.01 6.80
N ARG A 880 -13.09 47.06 6.60
CA ARG A 880 -14.29 47.30 7.44
C ARG A 880 -15.41 46.32 7.12
N GLN A 881 -15.60 45.99 5.83
CA GLN A 881 -16.57 44.97 5.43
C GLN A 881 -16.17 43.59 5.97
N LEU A 882 -14.86 43.27 5.98
CA LEU A 882 -14.31 42.05 6.56
C LEU A 882 -14.66 41.88 8.04
N LEU A 883 -14.66 42.97 8.80
CA LEU A 883 -14.94 42.96 10.24
C LEU A 883 -16.40 43.26 10.59
N ASP A 884 -17.29 43.42 9.60
CA ASP A 884 -18.72 43.59 9.82
C ASP A 884 -19.39 42.21 10.01
N PRO A 885 -19.89 41.86 11.20
CA PRO A 885 -20.53 40.57 11.45
C PRO A 885 -21.75 40.29 10.58
N HIS A 886 -22.36 41.33 9.99
CA HIS A 886 -23.49 41.18 9.08
C HIS A 886 -23.06 40.85 7.64
N LYS A 887 -21.77 40.94 7.32
CA LYS A 887 -21.16 40.55 6.03
C LYS A 887 -20.58 39.15 6.13
N LYS A 888 -21.47 38.15 6.13
CA LYS A 888 -21.15 36.74 6.35
C LYS A 888 -20.45 36.06 5.17
N VAL A 889 -20.62 36.59 3.96
CA VAL A 889 -19.96 36.10 2.74
C VAL A 889 -19.29 37.28 2.06
N LEU A 890 -17.97 37.21 1.88
CA LEU A 890 -17.19 38.22 1.18
C LEU A 890 -16.25 37.58 0.18
N PHE A 891 -16.20 38.20 -1.00
CA PHE A 891 -15.26 37.86 -2.06
C PHE A 891 -14.32 39.05 -2.27
N LEU A 892 -13.02 38.82 -2.10
CA LEU A 892 -11.96 39.80 -2.17
C LEU A 892 -11.25 39.64 -3.52
N ASP A 893 -11.60 40.52 -4.45
CA ASP A 893 -10.95 40.61 -5.76
C ASP A 893 -9.49 41.07 -5.63
N THR A 894 -8.55 40.22 -6.07
CA THR A 894 -7.10 40.46 -5.99
C THR A 894 -6.49 40.99 -7.30
N ASP A 895 -7.27 41.23 -8.35
CA ASP A 895 -6.77 41.69 -9.66
C ASP A 895 -5.98 42.99 -9.55
N ALA A 896 -6.52 43.96 -8.80
CA ALA A 896 -5.90 45.27 -8.61
C ALA A 896 -4.57 45.20 -7.84
N MET A 897 -4.31 44.09 -7.11
CA MET A 897 -3.07 43.87 -6.37
C MET A 897 -2.00 43.15 -7.21
N ALA A 898 -2.33 42.75 -8.44
CA ALA A 898 -1.50 41.91 -9.29
C ALA A 898 -0.98 40.66 -8.54
N ALA A 899 -1.89 39.95 -7.86
CA ALA A 899 -1.61 38.73 -7.11
C ALA A 899 -1.45 37.54 -8.05
N THR A 900 -0.34 37.49 -8.78
CA THR A 900 -0.03 36.43 -9.76
C THR A 900 0.46 35.14 -9.10
N GLU A 901 0.13 34.01 -9.72
CA GLU A 901 0.62 32.69 -9.30
C GLU A 901 2.14 32.53 -9.58
N GLU A 902 2.81 31.75 -8.75
CA GLU A 902 4.18 31.30 -8.95
C GLU A 902 4.21 29.77 -9.07
N GLN A 903 5.01 29.24 -10.00
CA GLN A 903 5.15 27.80 -10.19
C GLN A 903 6.22 27.24 -9.25
N VAL A 904 5.83 26.25 -8.44
CA VAL A 904 6.71 25.53 -7.50
C VAL A 904 6.71 24.06 -7.87
N GLY A 905 7.76 23.63 -8.59
CA GLY A 905 7.83 22.29 -9.17
C GLY A 905 6.71 22.05 -10.19
N MET A 906 5.83 21.08 -9.92
CA MET A 906 4.65 20.74 -10.75
C MET A 906 3.35 21.36 -10.20
N SER A 907 3.43 22.21 -9.18
CA SER A 907 2.27 22.82 -8.51
C SER A 907 2.45 24.34 -8.45
N PHE A 908 1.55 25.04 -7.77
CA PHE A 908 1.48 26.51 -7.75
C PHE A 908 1.29 27.04 -6.33
N ASN A 909 1.77 28.25 -6.07
CA ASN A 909 1.44 29.07 -4.91
C ASN A 909 1.18 30.52 -5.34
N ASN A 910 0.73 31.35 -4.40
CA ASN A 910 0.47 32.77 -4.63
C ASN A 910 0.86 33.55 -3.37
N PRO A 911 2.06 34.15 -3.34
CA PRO A 911 2.56 34.83 -2.16
C PRO A 911 1.73 36.02 -1.70
N LYS A 912 1.14 36.77 -2.64
CA LYS A 912 0.30 37.93 -2.28
C LYS A 912 -1.03 37.49 -1.68
N GLU A 913 -1.65 36.44 -2.22
CA GLU A 913 -2.86 35.88 -1.65
C GLU A 913 -2.58 35.19 -0.30
N ALA A 914 -1.44 34.51 -0.14
CA ALA A 914 -1.01 33.94 1.13
C ALA A 914 -0.86 35.04 2.20
N ALA A 915 -0.18 36.14 1.86
CA ALA A 915 -0.06 37.30 2.74
C ALA A 915 -1.42 37.91 3.09
N LEU A 916 -2.36 37.95 2.13
CA LEU A 916 -3.72 38.42 2.39
C LEU A 916 -4.46 37.50 3.37
N ALA A 917 -4.40 36.18 3.17
CA ALA A 917 -5.02 35.21 4.06
C ALA A 917 -4.45 35.29 5.49
N VAL A 918 -3.12 35.45 5.62
CA VAL A 918 -2.45 35.66 6.91
C VAL A 918 -2.96 36.95 7.56
N ASN A 919 -2.99 38.07 6.84
CA ASN A 919 -3.45 39.35 7.37
C ASN A 919 -4.92 39.32 7.80
N ILE A 920 -5.79 38.65 7.05
CA ILE A 920 -7.20 38.44 7.40
C ILE A 920 -7.30 37.68 8.71
N SER A 921 -6.62 36.54 8.81
CA SER A 921 -6.63 35.72 10.03
C SER A 921 -6.07 36.48 11.22
N SER A 922 -4.93 37.16 11.10
CA SER A 922 -4.36 37.97 12.17
C SER A 922 -5.29 39.10 12.62
N SER A 923 -6.04 39.70 11.69
CA SER A 923 -7.04 40.74 12.01
C SER A 923 -8.22 40.15 12.79
N LEU A 924 -8.71 38.97 12.40
CA LEU A 924 -9.79 38.27 13.10
C LEU A 924 -9.36 37.83 14.51
N LEU A 925 -8.14 37.31 14.65
CA LEU A 925 -7.55 36.97 15.94
C LEU A 925 -7.43 38.21 16.85
N ALA A 926 -6.93 39.32 16.32
CA ALA A 926 -6.85 40.59 17.04
C ALA A 926 -8.24 41.13 17.47
N CYS A 927 -9.27 40.77 16.72
CA CYS A 927 -10.67 41.09 17.00
C CYS A 927 -11.34 40.19 18.04
N GLY A 928 -10.63 39.18 18.56
CA GLY A 928 -11.09 38.29 19.63
C GLY A 928 -11.68 36.97 19.15
N ILE A 929 -11.56 36.64 17.86
CA ILE A 929 -11.91 35.31 17.35
C ILE A 929 -10.83 34.32 17.76
N SER A 930 -11.21 33.13 18.23
CA SER A 930 -10.27 32.07 18.60
C SER A 930 -9.53 31.51 17.38
N GLU A 931 -8.27 31.12 17.54
CA GLU A 931 -7.51 30.36 16.53
C GLU A 931 -8.22 29.07 16.12
N GLU A 932 -8.90 28.40 17.07
CA GLU A 932 -9.65 27.19 16.82
C GLU A 932 -10.92 27.43 15.97
N SER A 933 -11.39 28.66 15.87
CA SER A 933 -12.60 29.05 15.13
C SER A 933 -12.31 29.45 13.67
N ILE A 934 -11.04 29.51 13.26
CA ILE A 934 -10.62 29.93 11.92
C ILE A 934 -9.97 28.76 11.19
N CYS A 935 -10.27 28.58 9.90
CA CYS A 935 -9.50 27.73 9.01
C CYS A 935 -9.25 28.40 7.66
N ILE A 936 -8.07 28.16 7.10
CA ILE A 936 -7.73 28.51 5.73
C ILE A 936 -7.71 27.25 4.87
N ILE A 937 -8.51 27.22 3.80
CA ILE A 937 -8.56 26.13 2.84
C ILE A 937 -7.98 26.60 1.51
N THR A 938 -7.11 25.78 0.92
CA THR A 938 -6.56 26.03 -0.40
C THR A 938 -6.40 24.72 -1.19
N ALA A 939 -6.44 24.82 -2.51
CA ALA A 939 -6.25 23.68 -3.40
C ALA A 939 -4.79 23.19 -3.46
N PHE A 940 -3.83 24.05 -3.14
CA PHE A 940 -2.41 23.82 -3.45
C PHE A 940 -1.58 23.64 -2.19
N ARG A 941 -0.89 22.51 -2.06
CA ARG A 941 -0.03 22.24 -0.91
C ARG A 941 1.15 23.22 -0.76
N PRO A 942 1.82 23.69 -1.84
CA PRO A 942 2.81 24.75 -1.71
C PRO A 942 2.25 26.02 -1.07
N GLN A 943 0.97 26.34 -1.32
CA GLN A 943 0.27 27.45 -0.67
C GLN A 943 0.04 27.19 0.82
N VAL A 944 -0.36 25.97 1.21
CA VAL A 944 -0.48 25.57 2.63
C VAL A 944 0.82 25.83 3.38
N LYS A 945 1.95 25.41 2.82
CA LYS A 945 3.28 25.62 3.42
C LYS A 945 3.59 27.11 3.58
N LEU A 946 3.37 27.90 2.52
CA LEU A 946 3.66 29.33 2.52
C LEU A 946 2.87 30.10 3.60
N ILE A 947 1.62 29.71 3.82
CA ILE A 947 0.77 30.33 4.84
C ILE A 947 1.22 29.90 6.25
N LEU A 948 1.48 28.61 6.47
CA LEU A 948 1.90 28.07 7.78
C LEU A 948 3.26 28.62 8.24
N GLU A 949 4.16 28.99 7.32
CA GLU A 949 5.43 29.65 7.67
C GLU A 949 5.22 31.00 8.38
N SER A 950 4.12 31.70 8.07
CA SER A 950 3.79 33.00 8.66
C SER A 950 2.73 32.94 9.76
N LEU A 951 1.89 31.88 9.77
CA LEU A 951 0.78 31.73 10.69
C LEU A 951 0.63 30.26 11.14
N PRO A 952 1.50 29.77 12.05
CA PRO A 952 1.50 28.37 12.48
C PRO A 952 0.34 28.02 13.43
N GLU A 953 -0.34 29.01 13.99
CA GLU A 953 -1.35 28.86 15.05
C GLU A 953 -2.74 28.52 14.48
N VAL A 954 -3.02 28.93 13.24
CA VAL A 954 -4.31 28.70 12.57
C VAL A 954 -4.24 27.46 11.69
N GLU A 955 -5.35 26.72 11.65
CA GLU A 955 -5.45 25.52 10.83
C GLU A 955 -5.48 25.85 9.33
N VAL A 956 -4.50 25.34 8.57
CA VAL A 956 -4.42 25.48 7.11
C VAL A 956 -4.40 24.09 6.47
N SER A 957 -5.32 23.85 5.53
CA SER A 957 -5.48 22.51 4.94
C SER A 957 -5.87 22.53 3.47
N THR A 958 -5.75 21.37 2.83
CA THR A 958 -6.31 21.14 1.48
C THR A 958 -7.74 20.66 1.55
N VAL A 959 -8.50 20.88 0.48
CA VAL A 959 -9.91 20.45 0.31
C VAL A 959 -10.13 19.01 0.78
N ASP A 960 -9.34 18.07 0.24
CA ASP A 960 -9.48 16.63 0.53
C ASP A 960 -9.27 16.27 2.02
N ARG A 961 -8.50 17.08 2.76
CA ARG A 961 -8.18 16.85 4.18
C ARG A 961 -9.18 17.51 5.12
N TYR A 962 -9.91 18.52 4.63
CA TYR A 962 -10.82 19.31 5.45
C TYR A 962 -12.27 18.82 5.41
N GLN A 963 -12.56 17.87 4.51
CA GLN A 963 -13.89 17.35 4.30
C GLN A 963 -14.58 16.85 5.59
N GLY A 964 -15.86 17.20 5.71
CA GLY A 964 -16.71 16.80 6.84
C GLY A 964 -16.46 17.60 8.13
N ARG A 965 -15.50 18.52 8.14
CA ARG A 965 -15.19 19.42 9.27
C ARG A 965 -15.80 20.81 9.04
N ASP A 966 -15.98 21.54 10.12
CA ASP A 966 -16.55 22.88 10.11
C ASP A 966 -15.82 23.82 11.07
N LYS A 967 -15.94 25.12 10.77
CA LYS A 967 -15.44 26.24 11.59
C LYS A 967 -16.42 27.40 11.52
N GLU A 968 -16.37 28.24 12.55
CA GLU A 968 -17.09 29.50 12.54
C GLU A 968 -16.68 30.39 11.36
N CYS A 969 -15.38 30.43 11.04
CA CYS A 969 -14.81 31.21 9.96
C CYS A 969 -13.95 30.35 9.02
N VAL A 970 -14.23 30.41 7.73
CA VAL A 970 -13.42 29.78 6.68
C VAL A 970 -12.91 30.84 5.71
N ILE A 971 -11.62 30.75 5.38
CA ILE A 971 -10.94 31.59 4.40
C ILE A 971 -10.47 30.71 3.25
N LEU A 972 -10.84 31.05 2.01
CA LEU A 972 -10.45 30.34 0.81
C LEU A 972 -9.36 31.10 0.05
N SER A 973 -8.25 30.41 -0.22
CA SER A 973 -7.19 30.88 -1.12
C SER A 973 -7.17 30.02 -2.39
N PHE A 974 -7.51 30.62 -3.53
CA PHE A 974 -7.67 29.94 -4.82
C PHE A 974 -6.37 29.80 -5.60
N VAL A 975 -5.37 30.63 -5.27
CA VAL A 975 -3.99 30.61 -5.77
C VAL A 975 -3.84 31.04 -7.22
N ARG A 976 -4.65 30.48 -8.11
CA ARG A 976 -4.52 30.66 -9.54
C ARG A 976 -4.77 32.12 -9.94
N SER A 977 -3.85 32.68 -10.70
CA SER A 977 -3.95 34.03 -11.28
C SER A 977 -2.92 34.18 -12.40
N ASN A 978 -3.39 34.14 -13.64
CA ASN A 978 -2.57 34.16 -14.84
C ASN A 978 -3.25 34.89 -16.01
N SER A 979 -2.44 35.38 -16.96
CA SER A 979 -2.88 36.14 -18.13
C SER A 979 -3.65 35.31 -19.16
N ASP A 980 -3.47 33.98 -19.13
CA ASP A 980 -4.03 33.06 -20.12
C ASP A 980 -5.49 32.70 -19.79
N LEU A 981 -6.05 33.25 -18.69
CA LEU A 981 -7.35 32.90 -18.12
C LEU A 981 -7.49 31.38 -17.87
N ASN A 982 -6.36 30.69 -17.74
CA ASN A 982 -6.30 29.28 -17.42
C ASN A 982 -6.37 29.13 -15.91
N VAL A 983 -7.58 29.25 -15.35
CA VAL A 983 -7.87 28.81 -13.98
C VAL A 983 -7.69 27.28 -13.84
N LEU A 984 -7.58 26.60 -14.98
CA LEU A 984 -7.42 25.17 -15.16
C LEU A 984 -6.00 24.70 -14.87
N LEU A 985 -5.88 23.69 -14.01
CA LEU A 985 -4.66 22.91 -13.76
C LEU A 985 -4.46 21.91 -14.92
N GLY A 986 -4.29 22.39 -16.15
CA GLY A 986 -4.60 21.54 -17.31
C GLY A 986 -5.99 20.90 -17.16
N HIS A 987 -6.15 19.64 -17.55
CA HIS A 987 -7.44 18.90 -17.63
C HIS A 987 -8.22 18.66 -16.30
N VAL A 988 -7.99 19.43 -15.24
CA VAL A 988 -8.83 19.39 -14.03
C VAL A 988 -9.55 20.73 -13.89
N THR A 989 -10.69 20.84 -14.56
CA THR A 989 -11.74 21.85 -14.36
C THR A 989 -12.32 21.87 -12.95
N PHE A 990 -11.92 20.94 -12.08
CA PHE A 990 -12.68 20.55 -10.91
C PHE A 990 -12.17 21.11 -9.58
N VAL A 991 -10.88 21.45 -9.44
CA VAL A 991 -10.29 21.73 -8.12
C VAL A 991 -10.82 23.03 -7.49
N VAL A 992 -11.08 24.06 -8.30
CA VAL A 992 -11.62 25.35 -7.83
C VAL A 992 -13.09 25.22 -7.45
N ASP A 993 -13.89 24.52 -8.27
CA ASP A 993 -15.30 24.23 -7.96
C ASP A 993 -15.43 23.45 -6.65
N TRP A 994 -14.60 22.41 -6.45
CA TRP A 994 -14.62 21.63 -5.21
C TRP A 994 -14.10 22.39 -3.99
N LEU A 995 -13.09 23.25 -4.18
CA LEU A 995 -12.61 24.16 -3.13
C LEU A 995 -13.72 25.13 -2.71
N ALA A 996 -14.48 25.67 -3.66
CA ALA A 996 -15.62 26.52 -3.39
C ALA A 996 -16.74 25.75 -2.68
N ILE A 997 -17.06 24.53 -3.14
CA ILE A 997 -18.11 23.67 -2.54
C ILE A 997 -17.74 23.29 -1.09
N GLU A 998 -16.57 22.70 -0.85
CA GLU A 998 -16.15 22.34 0.51
C GLU A 998 -15.97 23.58 1.40
N GLY A 999 -15.43 24.67 0.85
CA GLY A 999 -15.33 25.94 1.55
C GLY A 999 -16.68 26.50 2.01
N LEU A 1000 -17.69 26.46 1.14
CA LEU A 1000 -19.07 26.84 1.44
C LEU A 1000 -19.67 25.95 2.53
N GLU A 1001 -19.38 24.66 2.47
CA GLU A 1001 -19.98 23.64 3.32
C GLU A 1001 -19.31 23.53 4.69
N SER A 1002 -18.08 24.00 4.85
CA SER A 1002 -17.33 24.02 6.10
C SER A 1002 -17.54 25.29 6.93
N ALA A 1003 -18.11 26.35 6.38
CA ALA A 1003 -18.29 27.64 7.06
C ALA A 1003 -19.62 27.73 7.81
N GLU A 1004 -19.60 28.11 9.09
CA GLU A 1004 -20.81 28.33 9.88
C GLU A 1004 -21.30 29.78 9.81
N CYS A 1005 -20.40 30.74 10.10
CA CYS A 1005 -20.74 32.15 10.38
C CYS A 1005 -20.09 33.14 9.41
N GLY A 1006 -18.88 32.85 8.91
CA GLY A 1006 -18.15 33.72 7.99
C GLY A 1006 -17.40 32.93 6.91
N LEU A 1007 -17.55 33.35 5.66
CA LEU A 1007 -16.84 32.81 4.51
C LEU A 1007 -16.15 33.95 3.74
N TYR A 1008 -14.83 33.90 3.67
CA TYR A 1008 -14.00 34.88 2.99
C TYR A 1008 -13.24 34.20 1.85
N ALA A 1009 -13.35 34.73 0.64
CA ALA A 1009 -12.75 34.14 -0.54
C ALA A 1009 -11.83 35.15 -1.24
N GLY A 1010 -10.58 34.77 -1.57
CA GLY A 1010 -9.78 35.46 -2.58
C GLY A 1010 -10.28 35.16 -4.00
N LYS A 1011 -9.77 35.81 -5.05
CA LYS A 1011 -10.36 35.70 -6.40
C LYS A 1011 -9.74 34.65 -7.33
N GLU A 1012 -10.64 34.20 -8.22
CA GLU A 1012 -10.61 33.46 -9.50
C GLU A 1012 -10.15 34.27 -10.73
#